data_AF-A0A9P7YE65-F1
#
_entry.id   AF-A0A9P7YE65-F1
#
_cell.length_a   1.000
_cell.length_b   1.000
_cell.length_c   1.000
_cell.angle_alpha   90.00
_cell.angle_beta   90.00
_cell.angle_gamma   90.00
#
_symmetry.space_group_name_H-M   'P 1'
#
loop_
_entity.id
_entity.type
_entity.pdbx_description
1 polymer ?
#
loop_
_entity_poly.entity_id
_entity_poly.type
_entity_poly.pdbx_seq_one_letter_code
_entity_poly.pdbx_strand_id
1 'polypeptide(L)'
;MEQPGARSGPRKPAGTVAQDELIMGTNNSSIVSKRSVERLYFPHEPHFFRYFVKRPQRRSPLINRGYWLRMKAVDFVVRQFLKLPSEKRKMVVNLGCGYDPLPWQSLARYPASCQNTMFVDVDYRELMIKKRETVNSTLELKSMLTNIKLQEGDILLQSDEYLQVGCDLRDLSRLQSIFSSAAMDVRDSLVLFVAEVSITYMKHQWADDLIKWANTLPSARFCLLEQIIPGGIDHPFATMMLAHFNKLNTSLGAVHKYPTAEAQRQRFLSLGWETVSVRNLWELWSAEDFLTPSDRTCLDAIEPFDEWEEFAIFACHYFLLVADNHRACLEEQIERPNQANETPDDIMTNSTNVLETQAVFSAHPKGHGFTRFAAALPLRGPDRSQPRAGTFAGMGLKTRIDTCDVYGMSSDNILNHEFSFSQSVSNPTSRMCHTITDMGDSGALLVGGRTSPTSTMADCWLYHKWLGMWERVDDLPQPLCRHQAVYLGRGCTLISTGRTDSRLVSKDFLVWSRKLGWVRCHLADFQIPPETYGSIFAVRETDVSSESFRRGFIAGGMTVNGVIQEGSWFWEIEEFAGTCPELRFRSLPNRPLGLSRFGACVVNYQHQTLVIGGVAKNRLLDADYEILALTFGPSNILSEVSAVCLNWNSTIPRPLFIGMTAIQTDCGILIVGGSAVCFSFGTYWNKGAYSIKLLAPGETPKPDLRVWSYLQTHTTSLSKPKTVIASDSLQTPRAFHEPLQIRRVKVRNPGEFQTIIRDGRPIILEGLDLGKCIEAWTPDGLKEKIGPSREVVVHESKKAHMCFKTKNFSYANKSFAEFMDCIQKGERLYMRALSSQNAKDLPACLEKDYPALAAEFRIPNEMEYVLNNLHSSVLRISGSVNMWLHYDVMANVLCQIRGEKKLLLFPPSDVTQFDFEPGASSSSLDVFEELQRSGLPGRHPHEAVLKQGDILFLPPLWLHTATPTSTISVAVNCFFRDLPSGYAAGRDVYGNRDLQAYEKGRQDIARILKSFRDLPGGAQQFYLQRLAAELQAHAQIS
;
A
#
# COMPACT_ATOMS: atom_id res chain seq x y z
N MET A 1 -44.97 44.58 -36.75
CA MET A 1 -44.48 45.48 -35.70
C MET A 1 -44.24 44.65 -34.46
N GLU A 2 -43.02 44.15 -34.31
CA GLU A 2 -42.56 43.41 -33.13
C GLU A 2 -42.24 44.40 -32.02
N GLN A 3 -42.71 44.13 -30.80
CA GLN A 3 -42.33 44.87 -29.59
C GLN A 3 -41.16 44.19 -28.86
N PRO A 4 -40.32 44.95 -28.14
CA PRO A 4 -38.96 44.56 -27.78
C PRO A 4 -38.77 44.13 -26.31
N GLY A 5 -37.69 43.39 -26.06
CA GLY A 5 -36.79 43.66 -24.93
C GLY A 5 -36.88 42.76 -23.70
N ALA A 6 -36.22 41.60 -23.72
CA ALA A 6 -35.79 40.91 -22.52
C ALA A 6 -34.70 41.74 -21.82
N ARG A 7 -34.95 42.16 -20.58
CA ARG A 7 -34.02 42.92 -19.74
C ARG A 7 -32.80 42.07 -19.39
N SER A 8 -31.62 42.54 -19.78
CA SER A 8 -30.33 42.05 -19.27
C SER A 8 -30.18 42.44 -17.79
N GLY A 9 -29.94 41.45 -16.93
CA GLY A 9 -29.60 41.67 -15.52
C GLY A 9 -28.28 42.43 -15.35
N PRO A 10 -28.01 42.97 -14.14
CA PRO A 10 -26.83 43.78 -13.87
C PRO A 10 -25.53 43.00 -14.17
N ARG A 11 -24.63 43.59 -14.97
CA ARG A 11 -23.32 43.01 -15.29
C ARG A 11 -22.50 42.86 -14.01
N LYS A 12 -22.16 41.61 -13.66
CA LYS A 12 -21.26 41.27 -12.55
C LYS A 12 -19.85 41.88 -12.77
N PRO A 13 -19.16 42.34 -11.71
CA PRO A 13 -17.78 42.83 -11.81
C PRO A 13 -16.84 41.75 -12.37
N ALA A 14 -15.90 42.12 -13.25
CA ALA A 14 -14.99 41.17 -13.92
C ALA A 14 -14.23 40.22 -12.96
N GLY A 15 -13.86 40.72 -11.76
CA GLY A 15 -13.20 39.89 -10.74
C GLY A 15 -14.07 38.78 -10.13
N THR A 16 -15.40 38.97 -10.10
CA THR A 16 -16.34 37.93 -9.61
C THR A 16 -16.58 36.83 -10.64
N VAL A 17 -16.51 37.16 -11.94
CA VAL A 17 -16.69 36.18 -13.04
C VAL A 17 -15.50 35.22 -13.10
N ALA A 18 -14.27 35.73 -13.01
CA ALA A 18 -13.06 34.90 -13.00
C ALA A 18 -13.00 33.96 -11.78
N GLN A 19 -13.47 34.43 -10.63
CA GLN A 19 -13.57 33.62 -9.40
C GLN A 19 -14.61 32.49 -9.56
N ASP A 20 -15.78 32.79 -10.12
CA ASP A 20 -16.84 31.80 -10.37
C ASP A 20 -16.36 30.69 -11.35
N GLU A 21 -15.55 31.03 -12.36
CA GLU A 21 -14.93 30.05 -13.28
C GLU A 21 -13.98 29.07 -12.59
N LEU A 22 -13.18 29.55 -11.64
CA LEU A 22 -12.27 28.70 -10.86
C LEU A 22 -13.03 27.76 -9.92
N ILE A 23 -14.12 28.24 -9.30
CA ILE A 23 -15.02 27.41 -8.49
C ILE A 23 -15.64 26.31 -9.35
N MET A 24 -16.15 26.62 -10.55
CA MET A 24 -16.64 25.60 -11.49
C MET A 24 -15.57 24.57 -11.88
N GLY A 25 -14.28 24.97 -11.91
CA GLY A 25 -13.15 24.08 -12.17
C GLY A 25 -12.95 22.98 -11.11
N THR A 26 -13.36 23.22 -9.85
CA THR A 26 -13.21 22.26 -8.75
C THR A 26 -14.02 20.97 -8.97
N ASN A 27 -15.15 21.07 -9.67
CA ASN A 27 -16.00 19.95 -10.08
C ASN A 27 -15.18 18.87 -10.81
N ASN A 28 -14.29 19.25 -11.73
CA ASN A 28 -13.49 18.30 -12.50
C ASN A 28 -12.58 17.42 -11.60
N SER A 29 -12.04 17.99 -10.51
CA SER A 29 -11.15 17.24 -9.59
C SER A 29 -11.92 16.21 -8.77
N SER A 30 -13.09 16.60 -8.24
CA SER A 30 -13.97 15.73 -7.45
C SER A 30 -14.52 14.58 -8.29
N ILE A 31 -15.07 14.87 -9.47
CA ILE A 31 -15.71 13.89 -10.34
C ILE A 31 -14.70 12.85 -10.87
N VAL A 32 -13.45 13.24 -11.15
CA VAL A 32 -12.39 12.27 -11.51
C VAL A 32 -12.09 11.31 -10.35
N SER A 33 -12.13 11.80 -9.11
CA SER A 33 -11.88 10.97 -7.92
C SER A 33 -13.06 10.04 -7.64
N LYS A 34 -14.31 10.53 -7.74
CA LYS A 34 -15.51 9.68 -7.70
C LYS A 34 -15.53 8.62 -8.82
N ARG A 35 -15.05 8.96 -10.03
CA ARG A 35 -14.88 7.98 -11.13
C ARG A 35 -13.83 6.92 -10.84
N SER A 36 -12.76 7.26 -10.11
CA SER A 36 -11.77 6.27 -9.64
C SER A 36 -12.45 5.25 -8.71
N VAL A 37 -13.25 5.73 -7.75
CA VAL A 37 -14.02 4.89 -6.83
C VAL A 37 -15.03 4.03 -7.58
N GLU A 38 -15.85 4.61 -8.46
CA GLU A 38 -16.86 3.88 -9.24
C GLU A 38 -16.27 2.66 -9.98
N ARG A 39 -15.10 2.84 -10.60
CA ARG A 39 -14.43 1.76 -11.34
C ARG A 39 -13.90 0.62 -10.47
N LEU A 40 -13.47 0.93 -9.25
CA LEU A 40 -12.75 -0.01 -8.39
C LEU A 40 -13.68 -0.62 -7.32
N TYR A 41 -14.53 0.19 -6.71
CA TYR A 41 -15.36 -0.16 -5.56
C TYR A 41 -16.78 -0.57 -5.94
N PHE A 42 -17.24 -0.17 -7.13
CA PHE A 42 -18.58 -0.51 -7.64
C PHE A 42 -18.50 -1.17 -9.03
N PRO A 43 -17.70 -2.24 -9.23
CA PRO A 43 -17.50 -2.83 -10.56
C PRO A 43 -18.75 -3.51 -11.14
N HIS A 44 -19.71 -3.87 -10.28
CA HIS A 44 -20.95 -4.56 -10.64
C HIS A 44 -22.19 -3.65 -10.68
N GLU A 45 -22.02 -2.36 -10.42
CA GLU A 45 -23.10 -1.38 -10.53
C GLU A 45 -23.02 -0.64 -11.88
N PRO A 46 -24.12 -0.06 -12.38
CA PRO A 46 -24.08 0.85 -13.52
C PRO A 46 -23.14 2.03 -13.25
N HIS A 47 -22.30 2.34 -14.24
CA HIS A 47 -21.31 3.42 -14.13
C HIS A 47 -21.87 4.68 -14.78
N PHE A 48 -22.08 5.74 -13.99
CA PHE A 48 -22.62 7.01 -14.43
C PHE A 48 -21.55 8.12 -14.47
N PHE A 49 -20.54 8.11 -13.60
CA PHE A 49 -19.45 9.09 -13.67
C PHE A 49 -18.66 8.99 -14.98
N ARG A 50 -18.70 7.83 -15.65
CA ARG A 50 -18.03 7.59 -16.94
C ARG A 50 -18.42 8.58 -18.04
N TYR A 51 -19.64 9.10 -18.01
CA TYR A 51 -20.15 9.98 -19.06
C TYR A 51 -19.65 11.42 -18.89
N PHE A 52 -19.23 11.78 -17.68
CA PHE A 52 -18.69 13.10 -17.34
C PHE A 52 -17.16 13.13 -17.29
N VAL A 53 -16.50 11.97 -17.30
CA VAL A 53 -15.02 11.85 -17.24
C VAL A 53 -14.46 11.17 -18.48
N LYS A 54 -13.95 11.97 -19.42
CA LYS A 54 -13.38 11.48 -20.68
C LYS A 54 -12.16 10.56 -20.47
N ARG A 55 -11.30 10.87 -19.50
CA ARG A 55 -10.06 10.12 -19.21
C ARG A 55 -10.05 9.69 -17.75
N PRO A 56 -10.39 8.43 -17.42
CA PRO A 56 -10.43 7.99 -16.04
C PRO A 56 -9.00 7.92 -15.48
N GLN A 57 -8.79 8.52 -14.30
CA GLN A 57 -7.52 8.50 -13.59
C GLN A 57 -7.68 7.72 -12.28
N ARG A 58 -6.80 6.75 -12.03
CA ARG A 58 -6.75 6.06 -10.73
C ARG A 58 -6.15 6.99 -9.68
N ARG A 59 -6.76 7.04 -8.49
CA ARG A 59 -6.23 7.72 -7.29
C ARG A 59 -5.51 6.74 -6.36
N SER A 60 -4.79 7.26 -5.35
CA SER A 60 -4.20 6.41 -4.30
C SER A 60 -5.30 5.74 -3.46
N PRO A 61 -5.01 4.61 -2.79
CA PRO A 61 -5.94 3.96 -1.88
C PRO A 61 -6.52 4.90 -0.81
N LEU A 62 -5.70 5.77 -0.21
CA LEU A 62 -6.15 6.83 0.70
C LEU A 62 -7.24 7.73 0.09
N ILE A 63 -6.99 8.25 -1.12
CA ILE A 63 -7.97 9.13 -1.79
C ILE A 63 -9.23 8.36 -2.17
N ASN A 64 -9.08 7.14 -2.69
CA ASN A 64 -10.22 6.29 -3.04
C ASN A 64 -11.09 5.97 -1.82
N ARG A 65 -10.53 5.56 -0.67
CA ARG A 65 -11.31 5.31 0.56
C ARG A 65 -11.98 6.57 1.08
N GLY A 66 -11.31 7.73 1.04
CA GLY A 66 -11.92 9.00 1.45
C GLY A 66 -13.11 9.39 0.57
N TYR A 67 -12.99 9.25 -0.75
CA TYR A 67 -14.10 9.51 -1.66
C TYR A 67 -15.20 8.44 -1.57
N TRP A 68 -14.85 7.17 -1.34
CA TRP A 68 -15.83 6.12 -1.08
C TRP A 68 -16.66 6.43 0.15
N LEU A 69 -16.02 6.82 1.27
CA LEU A 69 -16.70 7.18 2.50
C LEU A 69 -17.59 8.41 2.32
N ARG A 70 -17.09 9.43 1.63
CA ARG A 70 -17.86 10.63 1.28
C ARG A 70 -19.11 10.31 0.44
N MET A 71 -18.95 9.50 -0.60
CA MET A 71 -20.08 9.05 -1.45
C MET A 71 -21.08 8.23 -0.64
N LYS A 72 -20.59 7.31 0.21
CA LYS A 72 -21.43 6.46 1.06
C LYS A 72 -22.21 7.27 2.10
N ALA A 73 -21.60 8.32 2.66
CA ALA A 73 -22.23 9.20 3.64
C ALA A 73 -23.44 9.95 3.05
N VAL A 74 -23.28 10.54 1.85
CA VAL A 74 -24.40 11.22 1.16
C VAL A 74 -25.47 10.21 0.72
N ASP A 75 -25.05 9.10 0.09
CA ASP A 75 -25.95 8.01 -0.34
C ASP A 75 -26.77 7.45 0.84
N PHE A 76 -26.17 7.33 2.03
CA PHE A 76 -26.88 6.90 3.24
C PHE A 76 -28.03 7.84 3.61
N VAL A 77 -27.78 9.16 3.66
CA VAL A 77 -28.83 10.14 4.00
C VAL A 77 -29.93 10.17 2.94
N VAL A 78 -29.55 10.18 1.67
CA VAL A 78 -30.49 10.14 0.54
C VAL A 78 -31.33 8.87 0.59
N ARG A 79 -30.71 7.70 0.79
CA ARG A 79 -31.42 6.43 0.89
C ARG A 79 -32.40 6.40 2.06
N GLN A 80 -32.02 6.91 3.24
CA GLN A 80 -32.94 6.97 4.38
C GLN A 80 -34.13 7.89 4.09
N PHE A 81 -33.89 9.06 3.48
CA PHE A 81 -34.94 9.97 3.08
C PHE A 81 -35.90 9.36 2.03
N LEU A 82 -35.35 8.69 1.00
CA LEU A 82 -36.15 8.00 -0.02
C LEU A 82 -36.99 6.87 0.57
N LYS A 83 -36.56 6.25 1.67
CA LYS A 83 -37.30 5.18 2.34
C LYS A 83 -38.39 5.66 3.31
N LEU A 84 -38.45 6.95 3.61
CA LEU A 84 -39.46 7.47 4.53
C LEU A 84 -40.88 7.17 4.00
N PRO A 85 -41.77 6.57 4.80
CA PRO A 85 -43.17 6.40 4.41
C PRO A 85 -43.85 7.78 4.36
N SER A 86 -44.46 8.11 3.22
CA SER A 86 -45.14 9.39 3.02
C SER A 86 -46.03 9.34 1.78
N GLU A 87 -47.23 9.92 1.89
CA GLU A 87 -48.11 10.17 0.73
C GLU A 87 -47.65 11.39 -0.08
N LYS A 88 -46.99 12.36 0.59
CA LYS A 88 -46.37 13.52 -0.07
C LYS A 88 -45.27 13.09 -1.03
N ARG A 89 -45.12 13.85 -2.11
CA ARG A 89 -44.01 13.68 -3.06
C ARG A 89 -42.66 13.88 -2.36
N LYS A 90 -41.64 13.14 -2.75
CA LYS A 90 -40.26 13.35 -2.26
C LYS A 90 -39.48 14.17 -3.26
N MET A 91 -38.72 15.15 -2.77
CA MET A 91 -37.86 15.99 -3.59
C MET A 91 -36.44 15.97 -3.04
N VAL A 92 -35.47 15.57 -3.86
CA VAL A 92 -34.05 15.60 -3.51
C VAL A 92 -33.37 16.71 -4.30
N VAL A 93 -33.02 17.80 -3.64
CA VAL A 93 -32.41 19.00 -4.23
C VAL A 93 -30.90 18.99 -3.98
N ASN A 94 -30.10 18.78 -5.02
CA ASN A 94 -28.64 18.81 -4.95
C ASN A 94 -28.12 20.22 -5.29
N LEU A 95 -27.63 20.92 -4.26
CA LEU A 95 -27.16 22.29 -4.31
C LEU A 95 -25.67 22.33 -4.68
N GLY A 96 -25.35 22.89 -5.84
CA GLY A 96 -24.01 22.87 -6.41
C GLY A 96 -23.64 21.47 -6.87
N CYS A 97 -24.54 20.84 -7.63
CA CYS A 97 -24.48 19.43 -7.99
C CYS A 97 -23.28 19.06 -8.86
N GLY A 98 -22.64 20.03 -9.54
CA GLY A 98 -21.62 19.75 -10.54
C GLY A 98 -22.09 18.70 -11.55
N TYR A 99 -21.22 17.74 -11.86
CA TYR A 99 -21.58 16.57 -12.67
C TYR A 99 -21.93 15.33 -11.83
N ASP A 100 -22.42 15.51 -10.60
CA ASP A 100 -22.83 14.39 -9.76
C ASP A 100 -24.01 13.64 -10.40
N PRO A 101 -23.91 12.31 -10.60
CA PRO A 101 -24.99 11.49 -11.12
C PRO A 101 -25.91 10.91 -10.02
N LEU A 102 -25.93 11.49 -8.81
CA LEU A 102 -26.79 11.08 -7.70
C LEU A 102 -28.24 10.71 -8.10
N PRO A 103 -28.93 11.46 -8.99
CA PRO A 103 -30.27 11.07 -9.46
C PRO A 103 -30.30 9.68 -10.11
N TRP A 104 -29.42 9.44 -11.09
CA TRP A 104 -29.34 8.17 -11.81
C TRP A 104 -28.86 7.03 -10.91
N GLN A 105 -27.91 7.29 -10.01
CA GLN A 105 -27.49 6.32 -9.01
C GLN A 105 -28.63 5.88 -8.10
N SER A 106 -29.44 6.84 -7.64
CA SER A 106 -30.58 6.57 -6.76
C SER A 106 -31.69 5.81 -7.49
N LEU A 107 -32.02 6.20 -8.73
CA LEU A 107 -32.99 5.50 -9.57
C LEU A 107 -32.57 4.05 -9.87
N ALA A 108 -31.28 3.81 -10.08
CA ALA A 108 -30.76 2.46 -10.34
C ALA A 108 -30.68 1.59 -9.08
N ARG A 109 -30.21 2.15 -7.95
CA ARG A 109 -30.02 1.40 -6.70
C ARG A 109 -31.32 1.18 -5.92
N TYR A 110 -32.24 2.15 -5.97
CA TYR A 110 -33.44 2.18 -5.12
C TYR A 110 -34.73 2.44 -5.92
N PRO A 111 -35.02 1.70 -7.00
CA PRO A 111 -36.14 2.00 -7.89
C PRO A 111 -37.50 2.03 -7.16
N ALA A 112 -37.73 1.11 -6.22
CA ALA A 112 -38.96 1.08 -5.43
C ALA A 112 -39.11 2.29 -4.50
N SER A 113 -38.02 2.74 -3.86
CA SER A 113 -38.03 3.90 -2.96
C SER A 113 -38.08 5.24 -3.70
N CYS A 114 -37.71 5.25 -4.99
CA CYS A 114 -37.78 6.42 -5.86
C CYS A 114 -39.17 6.62 -6.51
N GLN A 115 -40.17 5.78 -6.20
CA GLN A 115 -41.54 6.04 -6.63
C GLN A 115 -42.03 7.39 -6.08
N ASN A 116 -42.72 8.18 -6.92
CA ASN A 116 -43.15 9.55 -6.58
C ASN A 116 -42.02 10.46 -6.04
N THR A 117 -40.84 10.36 -6.64
CA THR A 117 -39.66 11.19 -6.30
C THR A 117 -39.26 12.09 -7.45
N MET A 118 -38.88 13.32 -7.12
CA MET A 118 -38.26 14.28 -8.04
C MET A 118 -36.85 14.62 -7.58
N PHE A 119 -35.87 14.41 -8.44
CA PHE A 119 -34.51 14.89 -8.24
C PHE A 119 -34.36 16.27 -8.87
N VAL A 120 -33.73 17.21 -8.17
CA VAL A 120 -33.50 18.57 -8.63
C VAL A 120 -32.03 18.88 -8.51
N ASP A 121 -31.35 19.06 -9.64
CA ASP A 121 -29.96 19.48 -9.65
C ASP A 121 -29.87 21.00 -9.89
N VAL A 122 -29.14 21.71 -9.04
CA VAL A 122 -28.94 23.16 -9.11
C VAL A 122 -27.44 23.46 -9.16
N ASP A 123 -26.99 24.19 -10.18
CA ASP A 123 -25.63 24.72 -10.27
C ASP A 123 -25.59 25.95 -11.19
N TYR A 124 -24.42 26.55 -11.37
CA TYR A 124 -24.20 27.61 -12.35
C TYR A 124 -24.69 27.20 -13.73
N ARG A 125 -25.37 28.13 -14.41
CA ARG A 125 -26.04 27.89 -15.70
C ARG A 125 -25.09 27.27 -16.74
N GLU A 126 -23.86 27.75 -16.81
CA GLU A 126 -22.83 27.30 -17.76
C GLU A 126 -22.46 25.83 -17.54
N LEU A 127 -22.38 25.39 -16.28
CA LEU A 127 -22.11 23.99 -15.93
C LEU A 127 -23.33 23.12 -16.25
N MET A 128 -24.52 23.63 -15.96
CA MET A 128 -25.77 22.91 -16.21
C MET A 128 -26.08 22.75 -17.69
N ILE A 129 -25.77 23.72 -18.54
CA ILE A 129 -25.89 23.53 -20.01
C ILE A 129 -25.04 22.34 -20.48
N LYS A 130 -23.79 22.21 -20.01
CA LYS A 130 -22.92 21.07 -20.35
C LYS A 130 -23.43 19.74 -19.82
N LYS A 131 -23.97 19.73 -18.59
CA LYS A 131 -24.60 18.53 -18.01
C LYS A 131 -25.84 18.12 -18.81
N ARG A 132 -26.68 19.08 -19.21
CA ARG A 132 -27.87 18.88 -20.05
C ARG A 132 -27.49 18.24 -21.39
N GLU A 133 -26.47 18.78 -22.05
CA GLU A 133 -25.96 18.23 -23.32
C GLU A 133 -25.51 16.78 -23.17
N THR A 134 -24.79 16.48 -22.09
CA THR A 134 -24.33 15.11 -21.80
C THR A 134 -25.50 14.17 -21.54
N VAL A 135 -26.47 14.57 -20.72
CA VAL A 135 -27.67 13.77 -20.41
C VAL A 135 -28.50 13.54 -21.68
N ASN A 136 -28.71 14.56 -22.51
CA ASN A 136 -29.53 14.42 -23.72
C ASN A 136 -28.85 13.61 -24.83
N SER A 137 -27.51 13.62 -24.90
CA SER A 137 -26.74 12.86 -25.89
C SER A 137 -26.38 11.44 -25.46
N THR A 138 -26.57 11.10 -24.18
CA THR A 138 -26.26 9.77 -23.62
C THR A 138 -27.53 8.96 -23.44
N LEU A 139 -27.68 7.88 -24.22
CA LEU A 139 -28.89 7.05 -24.21
C LEU A 139 -29.19 6.47 -22.83
N GLU A 140 -28.17 6.00 -22.12
CA GLU A 140 -28.30 5.34 -20.82
C GLU A 140 -28.74 6.30 -19.70
N LEU A 141 -28.44 7.59 -19.81
CA LEU A 141 -28.93 8.62 -18.87
C LEU A 141 -30.35 9.06 -19.25
N LYS A 142 -30.61 9.19 -20.55
CA LYS A 142 -31.89 9.65 -21.10
C LYS A 142 -33.00 8.62 -20.92
N SER A 143 -32.70 7.33 -21.05
CA SER A 143 -33.69 6.25 -20.96
C SER A 143 -34.27 6.05 -19.56
N MET A 144 -33.65 6.61 -18.52
CA MET A 144 -34.13 6.57 -17.15
C MET A 144 -35.14 7.68 -16.81
N LEU A 145 -35.39 8.61 -17.74
CA LEU A 145 -36.24 9.78 -17.55
C LEU A 145 -37.43 9.75 -18.51
N THR A 146 -38.60 10.19 -18.05
CA THR A 146 -39.83 10.24 -18.84
C THR A 146 -40.31 11.67 -19.09
N ASN A 147 -41.05 11.88 -20.19
CA ASN A 147 -41.64 13.18 -20.54
C ASN A 147 -40.65 14.36 -20.59
N ILE A 148 -39.43 14.10 -21.10
CA ILE A 148 -38.34 15.09 -21.15
C ILE A 148 -38.71 16.32 -21.98
N LYS A 149 -38.57 17.50 -21.39
CA LYS A 149 -38.72 18.83 -22.00
C LYS A 149 -37.45 19.64 -21.80
N LEU A 150 -36.88 20.13 -22.89
CA LEU A 150 -35.72 21.03 -22.87
C LEU A 150 -36.21 22.48 -22.98
N GLN A 151 -35.64 23.36 -22.18
CA GLN A 151 -36.05 24.76 -22.09
C GLN A 151 -34.81 25.67 -22.01
N GLU A 152 -34.99 26.95 -22.35
CA GLU A 152 -33.93 27.96 -22.32
C GLU A 152 -34.07 28.94 -21.13
N GLY A 153 -35.11 28.77 -20.30
CA GLY A 153 -35.27 29.50 -19.03
C GLY A 153 -34.31 29.00 -17.95
N ASP A 154 -34.67 29.21 -16.68
CA ASP A 154 -33.84 28.78 -15.54
C ASP A 154 -33.89 27.27 -15.32
N ILE A 155 -35.04 26.67 -15.60
CA ILE A 155 -35.21 25.24 -15.72
C ILE A 155 -34.75 24.86 -17.14
N LEU A 156 -33.68 24.10 -17.24
CA LEU A 156 -33.01 23.75 -18.50
C LEU A 156 -33.46 22.40 -19.06
N LEU A 157 -33.82 21.48 -18.18
CA LEU A 157 -34.36 20.16 -18.49
C LEU A 157 -35.40 19.79 -17.44
N GLN A 158 -36.54 19.29 -17.88
CA GLN A 158 -37.62 18.80 -17.02
C GLN A 158 -38.08 17.42 -17.48
N SER A 159 -38.25 16.49 -16.53
CA SER A 159 -38.84 15.16 -16.69
C SER A 159 -39.76 14.89 -15.49
N ASP A 160 -40.43 13.74 -15.45
CA ASP A 160 -41.26 13.40 -14.28
C ASP A 160 -40.40 13.10 -13.04
N GLU A 161 -39.19 12.58 -13.24
CA GLU A 161 -38.24 12.16 -12.21
C GLU A 161 -37.15 13.21 -11.92
N TYR A 162 -36.87 14.13 -12.85
CA TYR A 162 -35.68 14.99 -12.79
C TYR A 162 -35.91 16.41 -13.30
N LEU A 163 -35.41 17.40 -12.55
CA LEU A 163 -35.33 18.80 -12.91
C LEU A 163 -33.88 19.28 -12.88
N GLN A 164 -33.51 20.03 -13.89
CA GLN A 164 -32.19 20.63 -14.01
C GLN A 164 -32.29 22.16 -14.02
N VAL A 165 -31.66 22.82 -13.06
CA VAL A 165 -31.78 24.25 -12.83
C VAL A 165 -30.42 24.94 -12.95
N GLY A 166 -30.33 25.93 -13.84
CA GLY A 166 -29.18 26.82 -13.96
C GLY A 166 -29.35 28.08 -13.12
N CYS A 167 -28.89 28.09 -11.88
CA CYS A 167 -29.06 29.20 -10.94
C CYS A 167 -27.82 29.40 -10.06
N ASP A 168 -27.47 30.67 -9.81
CA ASP A 168 -26.46 31.04 -8.84
C ASP A 168 -27.05 30.91 -7.43
N LEU A 169 -26.46 30.07 -6.58
CA LEU A 169 -26.98 29.83 -5.23
C LEU A 169 -26.96 31.07 -4.31
N ARG A 170 -26.28 32.15 -4.72
CA ARG A 170 -26.31 33.46 -4.03
C ARG A 170 -27.57 34.26 -4.34
N ASP A 171 -28.28 33.95 -5.43
CA ASP A 171 -29.49 34.65 -5.88
C ASP A 171 -30.76 33.98 -5.31
N LEU A 172 -30.99 34.21 -4.02
CA LEU A 172 -32.11 33.60 -3.29
C LEU A 172 -33.47 34.04 -3.83
N SER A 173 -33.60 35.26 -4.37
CA SER A 173 -34.85 35.71 -4.98
C SER A 173 -35.21 34.89 -6.22
N ARG A 174 -34.22 34.58 -7.05
CA ARG A 174 -34.41 33.72 -8.22
C ARG A 174 -34.68 32.27 -7.83
N LEU A 175 -33.95 31.73 -6.86
CA LEU A 175 -34.25 30.40 -6.30
C LEU A 175 -35.68 30.32 -5.76
N GLN A 176 -36.12 31.31 -4.99
CA GLN A 176 -37.49 31.38 -4.47
C GLN A 176 -38.52 31.39 -5.62
N SER A 177 -38.27 32.16 -6.69
CA SER A 177 -39.15 32.18 -7.86
C SER A 177 -39.25 30.82 -8.55
N ILE A 178 -38.15 30.08 -8.66
CA ILE A 178 -38.11 28.75 -9.26
C ILE A 178 -38.86 27.73 -8.38
N PHE A 179 -38.62 27.75 -7.08
CA PHE A 179 -39.26 26.88 -6.10
C PHE A 179 -40.75 27.20 -5.88
N SER A 180 -41.20 28.40 -6.28
CA SER A 180 -42.62 28.78 -6.29
C SER A 180 -43.31 28.51 -7.62
N SER A 181 -42.58 28.02 -8.63
CA SER A 181 -43.14 27.74 -9.96
C SER A 181 -43.98 26.46 -9.95
N ALA A 182 -44.90 26.33 -10.91
CA ALA A 182 -45.73 25.13 -11.06
C ALA A 182 -44.92 23.84 -11.33
N ALA A 183 -43.63 23.95 -11.67
CA ALA A 183 -42.75 22.80 -11.83
C ALA A 183 -42.27 22.20 -10.49
N MET A 184 -42.33 22.96 -9.39
CA MET A 184 -41.92 22.53 -8.05
C MET A 184 -43.08 22.71 -7.07
N ASP A 185 -43.87 21.66 -6.86
CA ASP A 185 -44.93 21.68 -5.83
C ASP A 185 -44.36 21.43 -4.43
N VAL A 186 -43.67 22.44 -3.91
CA VAL A 186 -42.91 22.34 -2.66
C VAL A 186 -43.80 22.23 -1.41
N ARG A 187 -45.06 22.71 -1.49
CA ARG A 187 -45.98 22.70 -0.33
C ARG A 187 -46.46 21.29 0.02
N ASP A 188 -46.65 20.46 -1.00
CA ASP A 188 -47.05 19.05 -0.84
C ASP A 188 -45.89 18.07 -1.06
N SER A 189 -44.67 18.52 -0.78
CA SER A 189 -43.47 17.70 -0.88
C SER A 189 -42.70 17.62 0.45
N LEU A 190 -42.06 16.48 0.70
CA LEU A 190 -40.90 16.40 1.58
C LEU A 190 -39.66 16.78 0.78
N VAL A 191 -38.82 17.66 1.31
CA VAL A 191 -37.64 18.18 0.59
C VAL A 191 -36.36 17.80 1.34
N LEU A 192 -35.44 17.14 0.66
CA LEU A 192 -34.06 16.94 1.11
C LEU A 192 -33.13 17.82 0.28
N PHE A 193 -32.49 18.79 0.92
CA PHE A 193 -31.34 19.48 0.35
C PHE A 193 -30.07 18.68 0.58
N VAL A 194 -29.23 18.55 -0.45
CA VAL A 194 -27.89 17.98 -0.37
C VAL A 194 -26.90 19.03 -0.82
N ALA A 195 -25.95 19.38 0.04
CA ALA A 195 -24.84 20.26 -0.29
C ALA A 195 -23.52 19.52 0.00
N GLU A 196 -22.93 18.92 -1.02
CA GLU A 196 -21.73 18.09 -0.89
C GLU A 196 -20.47 18.83 -1.37
N VAL A 197 -19.78 19.53 -0.46
CA VAL A 197 -18.57 20.33 -0.72
C VAL A 197 -18.83 21.33 -1.86
N SER A 198 -19.95 22.04 -1.76
CA SER A 198 -20.41 23.04 -2.74
C SER A 198 -20.48 24.43 -2.10
N ILE A 199 -21.29 24.59 -1.06
CA ILE A 199 -21.52 25.90 -0.42
C ILE A 199 -20.32 26.39 0.41
N THR A 200 -19.36 25.50 0.73
CA THR A 200 -18.09 25.84 1.41
C THR A 200 -17.25 26.88 0.65
N TYR A 201 -17.37 26.95 -0.68
CA TYR A 201 -16.66 27.92 -1.52
C TYR A 201 -17.28 29.32 -1.48
N MET A 202 -18.48 29.47 -0.91
CA MET A 202 -19.13 30.76 -0.73
C MET A 202 -18.55 31.45 0.51
N LYS A 203 -18.60 32.79 0.55
CA LYS A 203 -18.47 33.49 1.83
C LYS A 203 -19.56 33.00 2.77
N HIS A 204 -19.22 32.88 4.06
CA HIS A 204 -20.11 32.28 5.06
C HIS A 204 -21.47 32.98 5.13
N GLN A 205 -21.57 34.30 4.91
CA GLN A 205 -22.86 35.01 4.87
C GLN A 205 -23.81 34.40 3.83
N TRP A 206 -23.36 34.21 2.59
CA TRP A 206 -24.23 33.70 1.52
C TRP A 206 -24.64 32.24 1.74
N ALA A 207 -23.73 31.44 2.31
CA ALA A 207 -24.06 30.06 2.68
C ALA A 207 -25.07 30.03 3.85
N ASP A 208 -24.92 30.91 4.85
CA ASP A 208 -25.85 31.07 5.97
C ASP A 208 -27.24 31.52 5.47
N ASP A 209 -27.28 32.48 4.55
CA ASP A 209 -28.54 32.96 3.95
C ASP A 209 -29.25 31.86 3.16
N LEU A 210 -28.51 31.03 2.41
CA LEU A 210 -29.07 29.87 1.70
C LEU A 210 -29.60 28.80 2.65
N ILE A 211 -28.88 28.48 3.72
CA ILE A 211 -29.31 27.52 4.75
C ILE A 211 -30.56 28.03 5.47
N LYS A 212 -30.61 29.33 5.77
CA LYS A 212 -31.78 29.97 6.36
C LYS A 212 -32.97 29.98 5.42
N TRP A 213 -32.76 30.26 4.13
CA TRP A 213 -33.79 30.19 3.10
C TRP A 213 -34.37 28.78 2.98
N ALA A 214 -33.52 27.75 2.95
CA ALA A 214 -33.95 26.36 2.88
C ALA A 214 -34.89 25.98 4.06
N ASN A 215 -34.64 26.55 5.25
CA ASN A 215 -35.48 26.36 6.44
C ASN A 215 -36.87 27.01 6.33
N THR A 216 -37.10 27.91 5.36
CA THR A 216 -38.43 28.52 5.16
C THR A 216 -39.44 27.58 4.50
N LEU A 217 -38.99 26.44 3.97
CA LEU A 217 -39.86 25.44 3.36
C LEU A 217 -40.58 24.61 4.43
N PRO A 218 -41.83 24.16 4.18
CA PRO A 218 -42.66 23.53 5.23
C PRO A 218 -42.14 22.21 5.79
N SER A 219 -41.50 21.38 4.96
CA SER A 219 -41.00 20.06 5.36
C SER A 219 -39.65 19.81 4.70
N ALA A 220 -38.60 20.34 5.31
CA ALA A 220 -37.24 20.30 4.80
C ALA A 220 -36.29 19.53 5.72
N ARG A 221 -35.38 18.81 5.07
CA ARG A 221 -34.16 18.23 5.62
C ARG A 221 -32.97 18.80 4.88
N PHE A 222 -31.87 19.07 5.58
CA PHE A 222 -30.61 19.52 5.00
C PHE A 222 -29.50 18.53 5.29
N CYS A 223 -28.84 18.03 4.25
CA CYS A 223 -27.66 17.19 4.30
C CYS A 223 -26.45 18.02 3.83
N LEU A 224 -25.55 18.35 4.75
CA LEU A 224 -24.32 19.09 4.45
C LEU A 224 -23.12 18.18 4.67
N LEU A 225 -22.24 18.08 3.67
CA LEU A 225 -20.93 17.45 3.81
C LEU A 225 -19.86 18.44 3.35
N GLU A 226 -19.07 18.97 4.28
CA GLU A 226 -17.98 19.91 4.00
C GLU A 226 -16.84 19.79 5.01
N GLN A 227 -15.83 20.65 4.85
CA GLN A 227 -14.62 20.64 5.68
C GLN A 227 -14.82 21.36 7.02
N ILE A 228 -14.02 20.97 8.00
CA ILE A 228 -13.77 21.65 9.28
C ILE A 228 -12.27 21.64 9.60
N ILE A 229 -11.85 22.45 10.56
CA ILE A 229 -10.46 22.56 11.03
C ILE A 229 -10.41 22.41 12.55
N PRO A 230 -10.79 21.23 13.11
CA PRO A 230 -10.97 21.06 14.55
C PRO A 230 -9.71 21.32 15.37
N GLY A 231 -8.52 21.07 14.80
CA GLY A 231 -7.23 21.36 15.44
C GLY A 231 -6.71 22.79 15.25
N GLY A 232 -7.52 23.69 14.67
CA GLY A 232 -7.14 25.06 14.32
C GLY A 232 -6.41 25.20 13.00
N ILE A 233 -6.16 26.45 12.58
CA ILE A 233 -5.48 26.78 11.30
C ILE A 233 -4.01 26.32 11.26
N ASP A 234 -3.38 26.26 12.43
CA ASP A 234 -1.99 25.84 12.60
C ASP A 234 -1.81 24.32 12.67
N HIS A 235 -2.91 23.55 12.65
CA HIS A 235 -2.80 22.10 12.53
C HIS A 235 -2.22 21.75 11.14
N PRO A 236 -1.17 20.91 11.05
CA PRO A 236 -0.46 20.66 9.79
C PRO A 236 -1.34 20.26 8.60
N PHE A 237 -2.37 19.43 8.84
CA PHE A 237 -3.32 19.06 7.79
C PHE A 237 -4.18 20.25 7.34
N ALA A 238 -4.67 21.05 8.28
CA ALA A 238 -5.49 22.23 7.99
C ALA A 238 -4.68 23.27 7.20
N THR A 239 -3.42 23.50 7.57
CA THR A 239 -2.51 24.38 6.84
C THR A 239 -2.35 23.93 5.38
N MET A 240 -2.10 22.64 5.13
CA MET A 240 -1.97 22.11 3.76
C MET A 240 -3.28 22.21 2.97
N MET A 241 -4.41 21.86 3.59
CA MET A 241 -5.73 21.95 2.98
C MET A 241 -6.05 23.40 2.56
N LEU A 242 -5.91 24.35 3.48
CA LEU A 242 -6.20 25.77 3.21
C LEU A 242 -5.23 26.35 2.17
N ALA A 243 -3.94 26.02 2.25
CA ALA A 243 -2.96 26.45 1.24
C ALA A 243 -3.30 25.93 -0.16
N HIS A 244 -3.79 24.69 -0.27
CA HIS A 244 -4.24 24.11 -1.53
C HIS A 244 -5.40 24.90 -2.15
N PHE A 245 -6.45 25.16 -1.38
CA PHE A 245 -7.62 25.91 -1.87
C PHE A 245 -7.31 27.39 -2.13
N ASN A 246 -6.47 28.02 -1.30
CA ASN A 246 -6.02 29.39 -1.55
C ASN A 246 -5.19 29.50 -2.84
N LYS A 247 -4.32 28.53 -3.13
CA LYS A 247 -3.55 28.49 -4.38
C LYS A 247 -4.43 28.35 -5.63
N LEU A 248 -5.59 27.69 -5.50
CA LEU A 248 -6.57 27.56 -6.58
C LEU A 248 -7.52 28.77 -6.66
N ASN A 249 -7.36 29.77 -5.79
CA ASN A 249 -8.31 30.86 -5.55
C ASN A 249 -9.73 30.31 -5.33
N THR A 250 -9.90 29.27 -4.51
CA THR A 250 -11.20 28.71 -4.14
C THR A 250 -11.29 28.52 -2.64
N SER A 251 -11.03 29.62 -1.90
CA SER A 251 -10.95 29.64 -0.44
C SER A 251 -12.19 29.05 0.23
N LEU A 252 -11.98 28.25 1.28
CA LEU A 252 -13.05 27.68 2.09
C LEU A 252 -13.56 28.77 3.06
N GLY A 253 -14.75 29.32 2.82
CA GLY A 253 -15.26 30.46 3.57
C GLY A 253 -15.80 30.10 4.96
N ALA A 254 -16.49 28.96 5.07
CA ALA A 254 -17.19 28.55 6.28
C ALA A 254 -16.24 28.16 7.43
N VAL A 255 -15.12 27.52 7.11
CA VAL A 255 -14.18 26.95 8.11
C VAL A 255 -13.55 28.00 9.02
N HIS A 256 -13.48 29.27 8.60
CA HIS A 256 -12.96 30.35 9.44
C HIS A 256 -13.94 30.79 10.54
N LYS A 257 -15.25 30.66 10.30
CA LYS A 257 -16.30 31.04 11.26
C LYS A 257 -16.84 29.83 12.04
N TYR A 258 -16.89 28.68 11.38
CA TYR A 258 -17.45 27.43 11.92
C TYR A 258 -16.40 26.31 11.84
N PRO A 259 -15.33 26.37 12.65
CA PRO A 259 -14.17 25.49 12.52
C PRO A 259 -14.39 24.06 13.04
N THR A 260 -15.44 23.80 13.82
CA THR A 260 -15.68 22.51 14.49
C THR A 260 -17.07 21.95 14.16
N ALA A 261 -17.26 20.65 14.42
CA ALA A 261 -18.57 20.00 14.29
C ALA A 261 -19.63 20.68 15.17
N GLU A 262 -19.28 21.04 16.42
CA GLU A 262 -20.19 21.77 17.31
C GLU A 262 -20.50 23.18 16.80
N ALA A 263 -19.52 23.90 16.23
CA ALA A 263 -19.79 25.21 15.63
C ALA A 263 -20.75 25.11 14.43
N GLN A 264 -20.66 24.06 13.61
CA GLN A 264 -21.59 23.78 12.52
C GLN A 264 -22.99 23.37 13.03
N ARG A 265 -23.06 22.63 14.15
CA ARG A 265 -24.34 22.34 14.82
C ARG A 265 -25.02 23.63 15.29
N GLN A 266 -24.28 24.49 16.01
CA GLN A 266 -24.80 25.78 16.48
C GLN A 266 -25.18 26.71 15.33
N ARG A 267 -24.44 26.69 14.22
CA ARG A 267 -24.81 27.41 12.99
C ARG A 267 -26.22 27.07 12.54
N PHE A 268 -26.55 25.79 12.35
CA PHE A 268 -27.88 25.39 11.86
C PHE A 268 -28.99 25.70 12.87
N LEU A 269 -28.76 25.45 14.16
CA LEU A 269 -29.72 25.82 15.22
C LEU A 269 -30.01 27.33 15.22
N SER A 270 -28.97 28.17 15.10
CA SER A 270 -29.12 29.63 15.05
C SER A 270 -29.84 30.14 13.79
N LEU A 271 -29.84 29.35 12.71
CA LEU A 271 -30.56 29.63 11.47
C LEU A 271 -31.99 29.06 11.47
N GLY A 272 -32.44 28.52 12.60
CA GLY A 272 -33.83 28.12 12.87
C GLY A 272 -34.14 26.66 12.59
N TRP A 273 -33.14 25.80 12.35
CA TRP A 273 -33.35 24.36 12.22
C TRP A 273 -33.61 23.74 13.60
N GLU A 274 -34.64 22.90 13.73
CA GLU A 274 -35.08 22.38 15.04
C GLU A 274 -34.19 21.26 15.55
N THR A 275 -33.86 20.29 14.69
CA THR A 275 -33.03 19.14 15.05
C THR A 275 -31.81 19.10 14.15
N VAL A 276 -30.63 18.97 14.75
CA VAL A 276 -29.35 18.95 14.02
C VAL A 276 -28.47 17.84 14.56
N SER A 277 -28.02 16.95 13.67
CA SER A 277 -27.04 15.91 13.93
C SER A 277 -25.78 16.19 13.13
N VAL A 278 -24.61 16.10 13.75
CA VAL A 278 -23.32 16.32 13.09
C VAL A 278 -22.36 15.23 13.55
N ARG A 279 -21.74 14.52 12.60
CA ARG A 279 -20.66 13.56 12.86
C ARG A 279 -19.50 13.83 11.93
N ASN A 280 -18.27 13.76 12.43
CA ASN A 280 -17.12 13.77 11.53
C ASN A 280 -17.05 12.43 10.76
N LEU A 281 -16.34 12.37 9.64
CA LEU A 281 -16.32 11.13 8.84
C LEU A 281 -15.57 9.99 9.56
N TRP A 282 -14.67 10.27 10.49
CA TRP A 282 -13.94 9.24 11.24
C TRP A 282 -14.82 8.54 12.28
N GLU A 283 -15.70 9.32 12.91
CA GLU A 283 -16.78 8.82 13.75
C GLU A 283 -17.75 7.96 12.94
N LEU A 284 -18.21 8.45 11.78
CA LEU A 284 -19.08 7.68 10.88
C LEU A 284 -18.44 6.35 10.47
N TRP A 285 -17.16 6.36 10.08
CA TRP A 285 -16.44 5.14 9.71
C TRP A 285 -16.51 4.07 10.81
N SER A 286 -16.45 4.48 12.07
CA SER A 286 -16.46 3.56 13.22
C SER A 286 -17.86 3.15 13.66
N ALA A 287 -18.90 3.90 13.28
CA ALA A 287 -20.25 3.73 13.79
C ALA A 287 -21.01 2.54 13.18
N GLU A 288 -21.56 1.67 14.02
CA GLU A 288 -22.25 0.44 13.60
C GLU A 288 -23.62 0.71 12.95
N ASP A 289 -24.24 1.86 13.22
CA ASP A 289 -25.46 2.32 12.57
C ASP A 289 -25.22 2.78 11.11
N PHE A 290 -23.95 2.90 10.70
CA PHE A 290 -23.54 3.34 9.37
C PHE A 290 -22.75 2.28 8.59
N LEU A 291 -21.70 1.69 9.19
CA LEU A 291 -20.89 0.61 8.58
C LEU A 291 -20.77 -0.61 9.49
N THR A 292 -21.09 -1.77 8.94
CA THR A 292 -20.80 -3.05 9.60
C THR A 292 -19.30 -3.39 9.52
N PRO A 293 -18.80 -4.31 10.37
CA PRO A 293 -17.44 -4.87 10.20
C PRO A 293 -17.18 -5.43 8.79
N SER A 294 -18.18 -6.06 8.18
CA SER A 294 -18.10 -6.62 6.82
C SER A 294 -17.98 -5.54 5.75
N ASP A 295 -18.68 -4.41 5.90
CA ASP A 295 -18.56 -3.28 4.97
C ASP A 295 -17.15 -2.68 4.98
N ARG A 296 -16.46 -2.71 6.12
CA ARG A 296 -15.08 -2.20 6.25
C ARG A 296 -14.06 -3.18 5.69
N THR A 297 -14.14 -4.44 6.11
CA THR A 297 -13.17 -5.49 5.71
C THR A 297 -13.24 -5.83 4.23
N CYS A 298 -14.42 -5.74 3.59
CA CYS A 298 -14.51 -5.98 2.14
C CYS A 298 -13.68 -4.98 1.31
N LEU A 299 -13.39 -3.79 1.85
CA LEU A 299 -12.57 -2.77 1.17
C LEU A 299 -11.08 -3.17 1.11
N ASP A 300 -10.60 -4.03 2.02
CA ASP A 300 -9.25 -4.58 1.98
C ASP A 300 -9.09 -5.64 0.87
N ALA A 301 -10.20 -6.15 0.34
CA ALA A 301 -10.20 -7.04 -0.81
C ALA A 301 -9.93 -6.29 -2.13
N ILE A 302 -10.28 -5.00 -2.18
CA ILE A 302 -10.27 -4.18 -3.40
C ILE A 302 -8.87 -3.60 -3.65
N GLU A 303 -8.28 -2.96 -2.63
CA GLU A 303 -6.93 -2.38 -2.72
C GLU A 303 -6.19 -2.52 -1.38
N PRO A 304 -4.88 -2.84 -1.39
CA PRO A 304 -4.08 -2.85 -0.17
C PRO A 304 -4.04 -1.47 0.49
N PHE A 305 -4.20 -1.43 1.82
CA PHE A 305 -4.30 -0.18 2.56
C PHE A 305 -3.56 -0.22 3.89
N ASP A 306 -2.78 0.82 4.19
CA ASP A 306 -2.07 0.98 5.46
C ASP A 306 -1.80 2.46 5.84
N GLU A 307 -2.61 3.37 5.28
CA GLU A 307 -2.49 4.83 5.47
C GLU A 307 -3.51 5.34 6.50
N TRP A 308 -3.73 4.57 7.57
CA TRP A 308 -4.80 4.79 8.54
C TRP A 308 -4.70 6.10 9.30
N GLU A 309 -3.50 6.53 9.70
CA GLU A 309 -3.30 7.82 10.36
C GLU A 309 -3.72 8.98 9.45
N GLU A 310 -3.38 8.89 8.17
CA GLU A 310 -3.74 9.90 7.17
C GLU A 310 -5.24 9.91 6.88
N PHE A 311 -5.86 8.73 6.84
CA PHE A 311 -7.30 8.58 6.64
C PHE A 311 -8.10 9.12 7.82
N ALA A 312 -7.69 8.81 9.05
CA ALA A 312 -8.31 9.33 10.26
C ALA A 312 -8.21 10.86 10.33
N ILE A 313 -7.03 11.44 10.07
CA ILE A 313 -6.88 12.90 10.05
C ILE A 313 -7.76 13.53 8.97
N PHE A 314 -7.75 12.99 7.74
CA PHE A 314 -8.66 13.46 6.68
C PHE A 314 -10.12 13.40 7.14
N ALA A 315 -10.55 12.27 7.68
CA ALA A 315 -11.93 12.02 8.05
C ALA A 315 -12.38 12.87 9.26
N CYS A 316 -11.46 13.29 10.13
CA CYS A 316 -11.73 14.27 11.18
C CYS A 316 -11.86 15.73 10.65
N HIS A 317 -11.33 16.04 9.46
CA HIS A 317 -11.42 17.36 8.83
C HIS A 317 -12.62 17.47 7.87
N TYR A 318 -13.50 16.48 7.84
CA TYR A 318 -14.75 16.47 7.10
C TYR A 318 -15.88 16.00 8.01
N PHE A 319 -17.08 16.52 7.80
CA PHE A 319 -18.26 16.12 8.57
C PHE A 319 -19.46 15.87 7.67
N LEU A 320 -20.42 15.10 8.19
CA LEU A 320 -21.77 14.97 7.69
C LEU A 320 -22.72 15.59 8.71
N LEU A 321 -23.53 16.55 8.28
CA LEU A 321 -24.59 17.17 9.06
C LEU A 321 -25.93 16.86 8.43
N VAL A 322 -26.90 16.46 9.27
CA VAL A 322 -28.30 16.31 8.90
C VAL A 322 -29.14 17.18 9.83
N ALA A 323 -29.92 18.10 9.26
CA ALA A 323 -30.82 18.97 9.98
C ALA A 323 -32.26 18.83 9.47
N ASP A 324 -33.25 18.94 10.35
CA ASP A 324 -34.67 18.88 10.02
C ASP A 324 -35.42 20.06 10.64
N ASN A 325 -36.45 20.56 9.94
CA ASN A 325 -37.35 21.60 10.42
C ASN A 325 -38.80 21.11 10.62
N HIS A 326 -39.07 19.82 10.38
CA HIS A 326 -40.41 19.25 10.50
C HIS A 326 -40.39 17.90 11.22
N ARG A 327 -41.11 17.82 12.35
CA ARG A 327 -41.13 16.65 13.24
C ARG A 327 -41.69 15.36 12.63
N ALA A 328 -42.60 15.42 11.65
CA ALA A 328 -43.21 14.19 11.11
C ALA A 328 -42.24 13.28 10.32
N CYS A 329 -41.00 13.72 10.03
CA CYS A 329 -39.96 12.81 9.51
C CYS A 329 -39.36 11.87 10.59
N LEU A 330 -39.83 11.93 11.84
CA LEU A 330 -39.23 11.26 12.99
C LEU A 330 -40.11 10.20 13.67
N GLU A 331 -41.32 9.90 13.19
CA GLU A 331 -42.21 8.99 13.93
C GLU A 331 -41.83 7.50 13.87
N GLU A 332 -40.85 7.07 13.04
CA GLU A 332 -40.57 5.62 12.91
C GLU A 332 -39.10 5.16 12.78
N GLN A 333 -38.10 5.95 13.22
CA GLN A 333 -36.75 5.37 13.38
C GLN A 333 -36.06 5.70 14.71
N ILE A 334 -36.06 4.61 15.50
CA ILE A 334 -35.11 4.21 16.53
C ILE A 334 -35.38 4.95 17.84
N GLU A 335 -35.88 4.20 18.83
CA GLU A 335 -35.46 4.35 20.22
C GLU A 335 -33.94 4.51 20.21
N ARG A 336 -33.48 5.75 20.03
CA ARG A 336 -32.10 6.08 20.29
C ARG A 336 -31.99 5.84 21.78
N PRO A 337 -31.06 5.02 22.26
CA PRO A 337 -30.57 5.27 23.58
C PRO A 337 -30.24 6.76 23.57
N ASN A 338 -30.83 7.50 24.49
CA ASN A 338 -30.01 8.49 25.16
C ASN A 338 -28.79 7.72 25.69
N GLN A 339 -27.78 7.45 24.85
CA GLN A 339 -26.54 8.14 25.09
C GLN A 339 -27.01 9.59 24.94
N ALA A 340 -27.49 10.24 26.01
CA ALA A 340 -26.57 10.90 26.89
C ALA A 340 -25.49 11.48 25.95
N ASN A 341 -25.39 12.79 25.78
CA ASN A 341 -24.82 13.53 26.89
C ASN A 341 -24.13 12.59 27.94
N GLU A 342 -23.29 11.63 27.52
CA GLU A 342 -21.88 11.74 27.82
C GLU A 342 -21.55 13.15 27.33
N THR A 343 -21.91 14.10 28.19
CA THR A 343 -21.03 15.19 28.51
C THR A 343 -19.60 14.66 28.40
N PRO A 344 -18.64 15.49 28.02
CA PRO A 344 -17.25 15.22 28.33
C PRO A 344 -16.96 14.92 29.83
N ASP A 345 -17.98 14.70 30.68
CA ASP A 345 -17.92 14.77 32.14
C ASP A 345 -18.04 13.42 32.86
N ASP A 346 -18.10 12.27 32.18
CA ASP A 346 -17.72 10.98 32.80
C ASP A 346 -16.24 10.63 32.56
N ILE A 347 -15.50 11.56 31.94
CA ILE A 347 -14.05 11.64 32.10
C ILE A 347 -13.86 12.16 33.52
N MET A 348 -13.22 11.36 34.36
CA MET A 348 -12.69 11.87 35.62
C MET A 348 -11.85 13.11 35.27
N THR A 349 -12.43 14.28 35.51
CA THR A 349 -11.76 15.57 35.70
C THR A 349 -10.93 15.50 36.97
N ASN A 350 -10.17 14.41 37.14
CA ASN A 350 -8.92 14.51 37.85
C ASN A 350 -8.12 15.49 37.01
N SER A 351 -7.89 16.66 37.60
CA SER A 351 -6.96 17.68 37.14
C SER A 351 -5.85 17.00 36.36
N THR A 352 -5.92 17.00 35.02
CA THR A 352 -4.83 16.45 34.22
C THR A 352 -3.68 17.37 34.52
N ASN A 353 -2.75 16.91 35.37
CA ASN A 353 -1.59 17.70 35.69
C ASN A 353 -0.89 18.00 34.38
N VAL A 354 -0.68 19.29 34.11
CA VAL A 354 0.05 19.72 32.93
C VAL A 354 1.51 19.76 33.31
N LEU A 355 2.32 18.94 32.65
CA LEU A 355 3.77 19.01 32.82
C LEU A 355 4.32 20.14 31.97
N GLU A 356 5.01 21.07 32.62
CA GLU A 356 5.73 22.12 31.92
C GLU A 356 6.93 21.53 31.17
N THR A 357 7.17 22.06 29.99
CA THR A 357 8.27 21.62 29.13
C THR A 357 9.08 22.79 28.61
N GLN A 358 10.33 22.48 28.30
CA GLN A 358 11.18 23.34 27.51
C GLN A 358 11.46 22.64 26.18
N ALA A 359 11.15 23.31 25.07
CA ALA A 359 11.40 22.80 23.73
C ALA A 359 12.28 23.76 22.92
N VAL A 360 13.15 23.20 22.09
CA VAL A 360 13.92 23.96 21.10
C VAL A 360 13.84 23.27 19.74
N PHE A 361 13.69 24.06 18.68
CA PHE A 361 13.57 23.61 17.31
C PHE A 361 14.86 23.89 16.52
N SER A 362 15.34 22.90 15.78
CA SER A 362 16.42 23.04 14.80
C SER A 362 15.93 22.65 13.42
N ALA A 363 15.84 23.60 12.49
CA ALA A 363 15.45 23.33 11.11
C ALA A 363 16.43 22.39 10.40
N HIS A 364 15.92 21.51 9.53
CA HIS A 364 16.75 20.67 8.67
C HIS A 364 17.31 21.46 7.48
N PRO A 365 18.49 21.06 6.96
CA PRO A 365 18.95 21.49 5.65
C PRO A 365 17.95 21.10 4.55
N LYS A 366 17.90 21.89 3.47
CA LYS A 366 16.98 21.63 2.34
C LYS A 366 17.18 20.22 1.77
N GLY A 367 16.12 19.42 1.78
CA GLY A 367 16.11 18.07 1.22
C GLY A 367 16.62 16.96 2.14
N HIS A 368 16.98 17.26 3.39
CA HIS A 368 17.56 16.32 4.35
C HIS A 368 16.69 16.16 5.61
N GLY A 369 16.81 15.04 6.32
CA GLY A 369 16.07 14.77 7.57
C GLY A 369 14.56 14.50 7.38
N PHE A 370 14.10 14.37 6.13
CA PHE A 370 12.68 14.17 5.80
C PHE A 370 12.35 12.68 5.69
N THR A 371 12.02 12.07 6.83
CA THR A 371 11.65 10.66 6.93
C THR A 371 10.36 10.48 7.72
N ARG A 372 9.62 9.40 7.45
CA ARG A 372 8.51 8.95 8.28
C ARG A 372 8.47 7.43 8.40
N PHE A 373 7.96 6.92 9.51
CA PHE A 373 7.95 5.50 9.87
C PHE A 373 9.36 4.88 9.89
N ALA A 374 10.36 5.70 10.24
CA ALA A 374 11.72 5.28 10.57
C ALA A 374 11.80 4.82 12.02
N ALA A 375 12.84 4.06 12.36
CA ALA A 375 13.10 3.62 13.72
C ALA A 375 14.37 4.28 14.29
N ALA A 376 14.39 4.49 15.61
CA ALA A 376 15.54 5.03 16.31
C ALA A 376 16.70 4.02 16.26
N LEU A 377 17.88 4.47 15.84
CA LEU A 377 19.09 3.66 15.81
C LEU A 377 20.08 4.23 16.82
N PRO A 378 20.45 3.50 17.89
CA PRO A 378 21.44 3.97 18.85
C PRO A 378 22.82 3.99 18.20
N LEU A 379 23.45 5.16 18.11
CA LEU A 379 24.76 5.35 17.50
C LEU A 379 25.82 5.59 18.58
N ARG A 380 26.99 4.96 18.45
CA ARG A 380 28.17 5.24 19.28
C ARG A 380 29.35 5.54 18.35
N GLY A 381 29.97 6.71 18.51
CA GLY A 381 31.14 7.11 17.73
C GLY A 381 32.42 6.35 18.15
N PRO A 382 33.45 6.32 17.29
CA PRO A 382 34.74 5.66 17.59
C PRO A 382 35.49 6.28 18.79
N ASP A 383 35.34 7.60 18.99
CA ASP A 383 36.03 8.38 20.03
C ASP A 383 35.38 8.33 21.42
N ARG A 384 34.22 7.65 21.53
CA ARG A 384 33.44 7.47 22.78
C ARG A 384 32.97 8.76 23.48
N SER A 385 33.19 9.96 22.91
CA SER A 385 33.08 11.22 23.64
C SER A 385 31.84 12.06 23.33
N GLN A 386 31.24 11.90 22.14
CA GLN A 386 30.10 12.73 21.72
C GLN A 386 28.80 11.92 21.57
N PRO A 387 27.66 12.40 22.13
CA PRO A 387 26.37 11.75 21.98
C PRO A 387 25.84 11.93 20.54
N ARG A 388 25.43 10.82 19.91
CA ARG A 388 24.85 10.78 18.56
C ARG A 388 23.52 10.04 18.61
N ALA A 389 22.56 10.48 17.80
CA ALA A 389 21.28 9.82 17.62
C ALA A 389 21.05 9.53 16.14
N GLY A 390 20.51 8.34 15.82
CA GLY A 390 20.24 7.92 14.45
C GLY A 390 18.77 7.64 14.21
N THR A 391 18.30 7.86 12.98
CA THR A 391 17.03 7.28 12.49
C THR A 391 17.30 6.47 11.25
N PHE A 392 16.85 5.22 11.21
CA PHE A 392 17.13 4.30 10.12
C PHE A 392 15.87 3.95 9.31
N ALA A 393 16.07 3.87 7.99
CA ALA A 393 15.08 3.51 6.99
C ALA A 393 13.80 4.37 7.07
N GLY A 394 12.62 3.80 6.77
CA GLY A 394 11.36 4.52 6.66
C GLY A 394 11.05 4.96 5.23
N MET A 395 10.11 5.90 5.09
CA MET A 395 9.71 6.53 3.83
C MET A 395 10.35 7.92 3.74
N GLY A 396 11.25 8.11 2.76
CA GLY A 396 11.80 9.42 2.42
C GLY A 396 10.89 10.20 1.47
N LEU A 397 11.43 11.28 0.88
CA LEU A 397 10.68 12.18 -0.01
C LEU A 397 10.01 11.51 -1.23
N LYS A 398 10.54 10.39 -1.71
CA LYS A 398 10.07 9.70 -2.93
C LYS A 398 9.71 8.24 -2.72
N THR A 399 10.52 7.53 -1.94
CA THR A 399 10.41 6.08 -1.77
C THR A 399 10.92 5.69 -0.38
N ARG A 400 10.72 4.41 -0.04
CA ARG A 400 11.39 3.80 1.11
C ARG A 400 12.89 3.85 0.94
N ILE A 401 13.60 4.04 2.03
CA ILE A 401 15.04 4.24 2.08
C ILE A 401 15.69 3.22 3.01
N ASP A 402 16.97 2.96 2.82
CA ASP A 402 17.87 2.13 3.61
C ASP A 402 18.99 2.99 4.26
N THR A 403 18.74 4.29 4.38
CA THR A 403 19.69 5.27 4.89
C THR A 403 19.49 5.52 6.39
N CYS A 404 20.52 6.03 7.05
CA CYS A 404 20.49 6.50 8.43
C CYS A 404 20.73 8.01 8.49
N ASP A 405 19.77 8.79 9.00
CA ASP A 405 20.01 10.19 9.34
C ASP A 405 20.64 10.28 10.74
N VAL A 406 21.68 11.10 10.87
CA VAL A 406 22.47 11.27 12.10
C VAL A 406 22.28 12.67 12.65
N TYR A 407 22.08 12.73 13.96
CA TYR A 407 21.87 13.94 14.75
C TYR A 407 22.95 14.06 15.84
N GLY A 408 23.31 15.29 16.19
CA GLY A 408 24.25 15.61 17.28
C GLY A 408 23.99 16.99 17.89
N MET A 409 24.75 17.35 18.93
CA MET A 409 24.53 18.57 19.71
C MET A 409 25.32 19.76 19.15
N SER A 410 24.75 20.98 19.19
CA SER A 410 25.35 22.16 18.55
C SER A 410 26.72 22.60 19.10
N SER A 411 27.13 22.19 20.31
CA SER A 411 28.50 22.41 20.83
C SER A 411 29.57 21.57 20.14
N ASP A 412 29.18 20.55 19.36
CA ASP A 412 30.08 19.62 18.66
C ASP A 412 30.49 20.11 17.26
N ASN A 413 29.98 21.26 16.80
CA ASN A 413 30.32 21.84 15.50
C ASN A 413 31.81 22.26 15.35
N ILE A 414 32.62 22.13 16.40
CA ILE A 414 34.04 22.52 16.41
C ILE A 414 34.97 21.35 16.02
N LEU A 415 34.49 20.10 15.96
CA LEU A 415 35.31 18.94 15.58
C LEU A 415 34.63 18.11 14.47
N ASN A 416 35.10 18.30 13.22
CA ASN A 416 34.72 17.56 12.02
C ASN A 416 35.14 16.07 12.06
N HIS A 417 34.66 15.28 13.02
CA HIS A 417 34.73 13.83 12.92
C HIS A 417 33.42 13.30 12.31
N GLU A 418 33.47 13.02 11.00
CA GLU A 418 32.40 12.32 10.28
C GLU A 418 32.17 10.95 10.96
N PHE A 419 30.98 10.76 11.55
CA PHE A 419 30.53 9.42 11.93
C PHE A 419 30.49 8.56 10.66
N SER A 420 31.03 7.35 10.68
CA SER A 420 31.01 6.41 9.55
C SER A 420 30.61 5.02 10.02
N PHE A 421 29.79 4.34 9.22
CA PHE A 421 29.52 2.91 9.42
C PHE A 421 30.75 2.09 9.01
N SER A 422 31.03 1.01 9.72
CA SER A 422 32.05 0.06 9.25
C SER A 422 31.47 -0.82 8.14
N GLN A 423 32.35 -1.40 7.32
CA GLN A 423 31.94 -2.25 6.22
C GLN A 423 31.27 -3.52 6.75
N SER A 424 29.94 -3.60 6.59
CA SER A 424 29.16 -4.81 6.84
C SER A 424 29.13 -5.67 5.58
N VAL A 425 29.19 -7.01 5.73
CA VAL A 425 29.08 -7.95 4.59
C VAL A 425 27.70 -7.89 3.94
N SER A 426 26.66 -7.55 4.71
CA SER A 426 25.29 -7.36 4.25
C SER A 426 24.57 -6.34 5.13
N ASN A 427 23.54 -5.67 4.61
CA ASN A 427 22.80 -4.62 5.30
C ASN A 427 21.28 -4.82 5.16
N PRO A 428 20.47 -4.33 6.11
CA PRO A 428 19.02 -4.34 5.97
C PRO A 428 18.57 -3.52 4.75
N THR A 429 17.64 -4.08 3.98
CA THR A 429 17.05 -3.43 2.80
C THR A 429 16.06 -2.32 3.17
N SER A 430 15.72 -1.47 2.19
CA SER A 430 14.78 -0.36 2.36
C SER A 430 13.40 -0.84 2.84
N ARG A 431 12.91 -0.28 3.95
CA ARG A 431 11.67 -0.72 4.62
C ARG A 431 11.04 0.39 5.46
N MET A 432 9.80 0.20 5.88
CA MET A 432 9.12 1.07 6.84
C MET A 432 8.27 0.24 7.81
N CYS A 433 7.82 0.85 8.91
CA CYS A 433 6.98 0.18 9.93
C CYS A 433 7.64 -1.07 10.54
N HIS A 434 8.97 -1.02 10.68
CA HIS A 434 9.80 -1.97 11.42
C HIS A 434 10.10 -1.39 12.81
N THR A 435 10.66 -2.21 13.70
CA THR A 435 11.17 -1.74 14.99
C THR A 435 12.68 -1.90 15.06
N ILE A 436 13.35 -1.05 15.85
CA ILE A 436 14.74 -1.21 16.27
C ILE A 436 14.75 -1.03 17.79
N THR A 437 15.18 -2.05 18.52
CA THR A 437 15.18 -2.07 20.00
C THR A 437 16.61 -2.08 20.52
N ASP A 438 17.04 -1.05 21.26
CA ASP A 438 18.36 -1.05 21.94
C ASP A 438 18.34 -2.04 23.10
N MET A 439 19.27 -2.99 23.09
CA MET A 439 19.45 -4.01 24.13
C MET A 439 20.68 -3.73 25.00
N GLY A 440 21.12 -2.47 25.06
CA GLY A 440 22.34 -2.09 25.77
C GLY A 440 23.58 -2.59 25.04
N ASP A 441 24.58 -3.09 25.77
CA ASP A 441 25.86 -3.50 25.17
C ASP A 441 25.74 -4.66 24.18
N SER A 442 24.62 -5.38 24.20
CA SER A 442 24.29 -6.46 23.25
C SER A 442 23.98 -5.96 21.83
N GLY A 443 23.88 -4.64 21.61
CA GLY A 443 23.52 -4.04 20.32
C GLY A 443 22.04 -3.68 20.21
N ALA A 444 21.56 -3.46 18.98
CA ALA A 444 20.16 -3.12 18.73
C ALA A 444 19.51 -4.05 17.70
N LEU A 445 18.34 -4.60 18.01
CA LEU A 445 17.64 -5.57 17.16
C LEU A 445 16.63 -4.88 16.25
N LEU A 446 16.84 -4.97 14.93
CA LEU A 446 15.87 -4.62 13.90
C LEU A 446 14.96 -5.83 13.60
N VAL A 447 13.65 -5.60 13.58
CA VAL A 447 12.65 -6.66 13.36
C VAL A 447 11.67 -6.28 12.25
N GLY A 448 11.60 -7.13 11.22
CA GLY A 448 10.57 -7.12 10.18
C GLY A 448 10.45 -5.79 9.41
N GLY A 449 9.21 -5.35 9.18
CA GLY A 449 8.87 -4.18 8.37
C GLY A 449 8.14 -4.53 7.09
N ARG A 450 8.02 -3.57 6.18
CA ARG A 450 7.39 -3.80 4.86
C ARG A 450 7.93 -2.89 3.75
N THR A 451 7.84 -3.35 2.50
CA THR A 451 7.99 -2.50 1.29
C THR A 451 6.64 -1.99 0.77
N SER A 452 5.58 -2.78 0.90
CA SER A 452 4.20 -2.42 0.54
C SER A 452 3.23 -3.01 1.56
N PRO A 453 1.97 -2.58 1.65
CA PRO A 453 1.01 -3.17 2.57
C PRO A 453 0.81 -4.69 2.39
N THR A 454 1.14 -5.26 1.22
CA THR A 454 1.09 -6.71 0.92
C THR A 454 2.47 -7.40 0.98
N SER A 455 3.53 -6.66 1.23
CA SER A 455 4.92 -7.15 1.18
C SER A 455 5.61 -6.86 2.50
N THR A 456 5.17 -7.58 3.53
CA THR A 456 5.76 -7.61 4.86
C THR A 456 7.05 -8.45 4.87
N MET A 457 7.89 -8.21 5.85
CA MET A 457 9.24 -8.79 5.96
C MET A 457 9.35 -9.62 7.24
N ALA A 458 10.06 -10.74 7.14
CA ALA A 458 10.40 -11.59 8.28
C ALA A 458 11.86 -11.42 8.75
N ASP A 459 12.72 -10.83 7.93
CA ASP A 459 14.14 -10.75 8.23
C ASP A 459 14.44 -9.84 9.43
N CYS A 460 15.40 -10.27 10.25
CA CYS A 460 15.83 -9.56 11.45
C CYS A 460 17.34 -9.35 11.45
N TRP A 461 17.77 -8.26 12.08
CA TRP A 461 19.17 -7.84 12.06
C TRP A 461 19.61 -7.31 13.40
N LEU A 462 20.83 -7.64 13.81
CA LEU A 462 21.48 -7.08 14.99
C LEU A 462 22.49 -6.01 14.57
N TYR A 463 22.30 -4.79 15.06
CA TYR A 463 23.25 -3.70 14.90
C TYR A 463 24.26 -3.69 16.06
N HIS A 464 25.52 -3.91 15.73
CA HIS A 464 26.64 -3.82 16.66
C HIS A 464 27.06 -2.37 16.81
N LYS A 465 26.43 -1.63 17.73
CA LYS A 465 26.59 -0.17 17.86
C LYS A 465 28.02 0.34 18.05
N TRP A 466 28.90 -0.47 18.65
CA TRP A 466 30.32 -0.15 18.83
C TRP A 466 31.17 -0.36 17.60
N LEU A 467 30.78 -1.32 16.76
CA LEU A 467 31.46 -1.64 15.52
C LEU A 467 30.86 -0.88 14.34
N GLY A 468 29.62 -0.39 14.46
CA GLY A 468 28.90 0.25 13.37
C GLY A 468 28.55 -0.72 12.24
N MET A 469 28.28 -2.00 12.56
CA MET A 469 27.99 -3.05 11.58
C MET A 469 26.67 -3.78 11.83
N TRP A 470 26.08 -4.30 10.76
CA TRP A 470 24.88 -5.13 10.79
C TRP A 470 25.22 -6.62 10.67
N GLU A 471 24.55 -7.44 11.48
CA GLU A 471 24.58 -8.91 11.44
C GLU A 471 23.15 -9.40 11.17
N ARG A 472 22.95 -10.27 10.18
CA ARG A 472 21.65 -10.92 10.01
C ARG A 472 21.47 -12.00 11.08
N VAL A 473 20.30 -12.03 11.72
CA VAL A 473 19.95 -13.02 12.76
C VAL A 473 18.71 -13.81 12.34
N ASP A 474 18.11 -14.56 13.27
CA ASP A 474 16.95 -15.42 13.00
C ASP A 474 15.76 -14.62 12.43
N ASP A 475 15.24 -15.07 11.28
CA ASP A 475 14.03 -14.51 10.70
C ASP A 475 12.80 -14.86 11.59
N LEU A 476 11.80 -13.98 11.61
CA LEU A 476 10.52 -14.22 12.27
C LEU A 476 9.83 -15.46 11.69
N PRO A 477 9.07 -16.23 12.50
CA PRO A 477 8.25 -17.34 12.01
C PRO A 477 7.24 -16.93 10.94
N GLN A 478 6.81 -15.67 10.95
CA GLN A 478 5.94 -15.06 9.95
C GLN A 478 6.34 -13.59 9.73
N PRO A 479 6.26 -13.07 8.50
CA PRO A 479 6.50 -11.65 8.22
C PRO A 479 5.62 -10.74 9.08
N LEU A 480 6.17 -9.62 9.56
CA LEU A 480 5.45 -8.74 10.48
C LEU A 480 5.82 -7.27 10.29
N CYS A 481 4.83 -6.38 10.29
CA CYS A 481 5.00 -4.93 10.30
C CYS A 481 4.01 -4.24 11.24
N ARG A 482 4.26 -2.97 11.61
CA ARG A 482 3.46 -2.22 12.60
C ARG A 482 3.31 -2.93 13.97
N HIS A 483 4.20 -3.87 14.27
CA HIS A 483 4.38 -4.38 15.61
C HIS A 483 5.19 -3.38 16.44
N GLN A 484 5.16 -3.53 17.76
CA GLN A 484 6.04 -2.85 18.68
C GLN A 484 7.01 -3.85 19.30
N ALA A 485 8.12 -3.35 19.82
CA ALA A 485 9.16 -4.17 20.43
C ALA A 485 9.70 -3.48 21.69
N VAL A 486 9.96 -4.27 22.73
CA VAL A 486 10.48 -3.79 24.02
C VAL A 486 11.60 -4.69 24.53
N TYR A 487 12.60 -4.07 25.16
CA TYR A 487 13.70 -4.80 25.78
C TYR A 487 13.29 -5.34 27.15
N LEU A 488 13.45 -6.64 27.39
CA LEU A 488 13.12 -7.28 28.67
C LEU A 488 14.31 -7.32 29.64
N GLY A 489 15.52 -6.99 29.19
CA GLY A 489 16.75 -7.27 29.94
C GLY A 489 17.44 -8.55 29.45
N ARG A 490 18.71 -8.74 29.86
CA ARG A 490 19.52 -9.94 29.59
C ARG A 490 19.60 -10.36 28.11
N GLY A 491 19.51 -9.39 27.19
CA GLY A 491 19.55 -9.65 25.74
C GLY A 491 18.27 -10.23 25.14
N CYS A 492 17.14 -10.15 25.86
CA CYS A 492 15.83 -10.61 25.38
C CYS A 492 14.96 -9.44 24.90
N THR A 493 14.29 -9.60 23.76
CA THR A 493 13.34 -8.62 23.21
C THR A 493 11.98 -9.25 23.01
N LEU A 494 10.92 -8.61 23.52
CA LEU A 494 9.53 -9.02 23.31
C LEU A 494 8.90 -8.16 22.22
N ILE A 495 8.21 -8.79 21.28
CA ILE A 495 7.42 -8.09 20.26
C ILE A 495 5.93 -8.35 20.43
N SER A 496 5.13 -7.33 20.13
CA SER A 496 3.67 -7.39 20.12
C SER A 496 3.13 -8.03 18.84
N THR A 497 1.80 -8.18 18.80
CA THR A 497 1.05 -8.40 17.58
C THR A 497 1.32 -7.31 16.53
N GLY A 498 1.07 -7.62 15.27
CA GLY A 498 1.31 -6.74 14.12
C GLY A 498 0.65 -7.29 12.86
N ARG A 499 0.80 -6.62 11.73
CA ARG A 499 0.23 -7.09 10.45
C ARG A 499 1.15 -8.08 9.77
N THR A 500 0.61 -9.21 9.37
CA THR A 500 1.30 -10.18 8.52
C THR A 500 1.10 -9.88 7.04
N ASP A 501 -0.03 -9.25 6.67
CA ASP A 501 -0.26 -8.69 5.33
C ASP A 501 -1.32 -7.57 5.36
N SER A 502 -1.91 -7.26 4.19
CA SER A 502 -2.94 -6.23 4.05
C SER A 502 -4.32 -6.60 4.63
N ARG A 503 -4.51 -7.81 5.19
CA ARG A 503 -5.81 -8.33 5.67
C ARG A 503 -5.72 -9.07 7.00
N LEU A 504 -4.54 -9.52 7.40
CA LEU A 504 -4.32 -10.38 8.54
C LEU A 504 -3.50 -9.67 9.61
N VAL A 505 -3.89 -9.93 10.86
CA VAL A 505 -3.20 -9.49 12.07
C VAL A 505 -2.68 -10.74 12.77
N SER A 506 -1.42 -10.71 13.18
CA SER A 506 -0.83 -11.77 13.99
C SER A 506 -1.44 -11.75 15.38
N LYS A 507 -1.63 -12.94 15.96
CA LYS A 507 -2.05 -13.15 17.35
C LYS A 507 -0.89 -13.47 18.29
N ASP A 508 0.33 -13.50 17.76
CA ASP A 508 1.48 -14.04 18.47
C ASP A 508 2.30 -12.94 19.12
N PHE A 509 2.63 -13.14 20.39
CA PHE A 509 3.69 -12.42 21.09
C PHE A 509 4.94 -13.29 21.05
N LEU A 510 6.07 -12.74 20.59
CA LEU A 510 7.31 -13.50 20.42
C LEU A 510 8.43 -12.86 21.25
N VAL A 511 9.24 -13.70 21.88
CA VAL A 511 10.49 -13.30 22.54
C VAL A 511 11.66 -13.76 21.68
N TRP A 512 12.57 -12.84 21.37
CA TRP A 512 13.85 -13.17 20.77
C TRP A 512 14.97 -13.17 21.82
N SER A 513 15.88 -14.13 21.72
CA SER A 513 17.19 -14.08 22.36
C SER A 513 18.24 -14.71 21.46
N ARG A 514 19.49 -14.27 21.55
CA ARG A 514 20.58 -14.83 20.73
C ARG A 514 20.79 -16.34 20.92
N LYS A 515 20.43 -16.88 22.08
CA LYS A 515 20.58 -18.31 22.39
C LYS A 515 19.48 -19.18 21.80
N LEU A 516 18.25 -18.66 21.73
CA LEU A 516 17.05 -19.47 21.44
C LEU A 516 16.32 -19.03 20.17
N GLY A 517 16.77 -17.96 19.52
CA GLY A 517 16.05 -17.34 18.41
C GLY A 517 14.68 -16.83 18.87
N TRP A 518 13.69 -16.92 17.98
CA TRP A 518 12.30 -16.54 18.26
C TRP A 518 11.52 -17.66 18.96
N VAL A 519 10.94 -17.34 20.11
CA VAL A 519 10.09 -18.23 20.89
C VAL A 519 8.73 -17.59 21.07
N ARG A 520 7.66 -18.34 20.79
CA ARG A 520 6.29 -17.90 21.00
C ARG A 520 5.92 -17.93 22.47
N CYS A 521 5.29 -16.87 22.97
CA CYS A 521 4.77 -16.84 24.34
C CYS A 521 3.50 -17.69 24.46
N HIS A 522 3.35 -18.37 25.59
CA HIS A 522 2.07 -18.96 26.00
C HIS A 522 1.22 -17.86 26.65
N LEU A 523 0.02 -17.63 26.14
CA LEU A 523 -0.89 -16.61 26.68
C LEU A 523 -1.80 -17.27 27.72
N ALA A 524 -1.83 -16.76 28.95
CA ALA A 524 -2.75 -17.27 29.96
C ALA A 524 -4.21 -16.94 29.59
N ASP A 525 -5.13 -17.90 29.76
CA ASP A 525 -6.50 -17.91 29.20
C ASP A 525 -7.46 -16.78 29.66
N PHE A 526 -6.99 -15.79 30.42
CA PHE A 526 -7.84 -14.71 30.97
C PHE A 526 -7.38 -13.32 30.49
N GLN A 527 -8.35 -12.51 30.05
CA GLN A 527 -8.21 -11.07 29.75
C GLN A 527 -7.20 -10.71 28.63
N ILE A 528 -7.00 -11.60 27.66
CA ILE A 528 -6.12 -11.36 26.51
C ILE A 528 -6.65 -10.17 25.68
N PRO A 529 -5.80 -9.19 25.32
CA PRO A 529 -6.18 -8.09 24.42
C PRO A 529 -6.65 -8.61 23.06
N PRO A 530 -7.59 -7.93 22.38
CA PRO A 530 -7.95 -8.27 21.02
C PRO A 530 -6.77 -8.07 20.07
N GLU A 531 -6.74 -8.88 19.00
CA GLU A 531 -5.73 -8.82 17.95
C GLU A 531 -5.72 -7.43 17.31
N THR A 532 -4.62 -6.71 17.52
CA THR A 532 -4.43 -5.35 17.00
C THR A 532 -3.01 -5.14 16.48
N TYR A 533 -2.83 -4.07 15.70
CA TYR A 533 -1.52 -3.63 15.25
C TYR A 533 -1.38 -2.11 15.45
N GLY A 534 -0.13 -1.64 15.52
CA GLY A 534 0.16 -0.23 15.81
C GLY A 534 -0.33 0.24 17.18
N SER A 535 -0.53 -0.70 18.11
CA SER A 535 -0.89 -0.42 19.50
C SER A 535 0.27 0.23 20.23
N ILE A 536 -0.02 0.97 21.30
CA ILE A 536 0.99 1.38 22.27
C ILE A 536 1.45 0.14 23.01
N PHE A 537 2.75 -0.06 23.11
CA PHE A 537 3.35 -1.17 23.83
C PHE A 537 4.60 -0.67 24.54
N ALA A 538 4.61 -0.74 25.86
CA ALA A 538 5.70 -0.23 26.66
C ALA A 538 6.11 -1.24 27.73
N VAL A 539 7.41 -1.28 28.04
CA VAL A 539 7.95 -1.96 29.21
C VAL A 539 8.26 -0.91 30.29
N ARG A 540 8.09 -1.28 31.55
CA ARG A 540 8.49 -0.40 32.66
C ARG A 540 9.96 -0.53 33.01
N GLU A 541 10.60 0.61 33.22
CA GLU A 541 11.91 0.68 33.85
C GLU A 541 11.78 0.28 35.33
N THR A 542 12.36 -0.87 35.68
CA THR A 542 12.50 -1.35 37.06
C THR A 542 13.98 -1.64 37.29
N ASP A 543 14.47 -1.47 38.52
CA ASP A 543 15.85 -1.84 38.86
C ASP A 543 16.08 -3.32 38.54
N VAL A 544 17.01 -3.56 37.62
CA VAL A 544 17.29 -4.85 36.96
C VAL A 544 17.71 -5.95 37.96
N SER A 545 17.94 -5.60 39.23
CA SER A 545 18.62 -6.42 40.23
C SER A 545 17.73 -7.25 41.17
N SER A 546 16.39 -7.22 41.10
CA SER A 546 15.58 -7.94 42.12
C SER A 546 14.29 -8.67 41.69
N GLU A 547 13.74 -8.47 40.49
CA GLU A 547 12.46 -9.11 40.11
C GLU A 547 12.60 -10.25 39.09
N SER A 548 11.93 -11.38 39.36
CA SER A 548 11.86 -12.59 38.52
C SER A 548 10.85 -12.49 37.37
N PHE A 549 10.29 -11.30 37.12
CA PHE A 549 9.31 -11.04 36.08
C PHE A 549 9.53 -9.63 35.50
N ARG A 550 8.94 -9.37 34.32
CA ARG A 550 8.90 -8.05 33.68
C ARG A 550 7.46 -7.66 33.44
N ARG A 551 7.20 -6.35 33.51
CA ARG A 551 5.87 -5.77 33.36
C ARG A 551 5.87 -4.60 32.40
N GLY A 552 4.72 -4.39 31.80
CA GLY A 552 4.47 -3.24 30.96
C GLY A 552 2.99 -3.09 30.67
N PHE A 553 2.65 -2.26 29.69
CA PHE A 553 1.26 -2.08 29.29
C PHE A 553 1.10 -2.08 27.76
N ILE A 554 -0.11 -2.39 27.33
CA ILE A 554 -0.56 -2.33 25.95
C ILE A 554 -1.89 -1.56 25.89
N ALA A 555 -2.04 -0.63 24.94
CA ALA A 555 -3.25 0.17 24.80
C ALA A 555 -3.49 0.55 23.33
N GLY A 556 -4.74 0.69 22.94
CA GLY A 556 -5.08 1.08 21.58
C GLY A 556 -4.69 0.05 20.51
N GLY A 557 -4.49 0.54 19.29
CA GLY A 557 -4.23 -0.26 18.11
C GLY A 557 -5.44 -0.42 17.21
N MET A 558 -5.16 -0.68 15.94
CA MET A 558 -6.15 -0.90 14.92
C MET A 558 -6.52 -2.38 14.88
N THR A 559 -7.82 -2.66 14.88
CA THR A 559 -8.37 -4.01 14.67
C THR A 559 -8.29 -4.42 13.20
N VAL A 560 -8.50 -5.71 12.92
CA VAL A 560 -8.63 -6.22 11.54
C VAL A 560 -9.75 -5.53 10.75
N ASN A 561 -10.79 -5.04 11.43
CA ASN A 561 -11.92 -4.33 10.82
C ASN A 561 -11.66 -2.84 10.56
N GLY A 562 -10.44 -2.36 10.79
CA GLY A 562 -10.08 -0.96 10.54
C GLY A 562 -10.69 0.03 11.54
N VAL A 563 -10.97 -0.40 12.78
CA VAL A 563 -11.42 0.46 13.88
C VAL A 563 -10.41 0.42 15.02
N ILE A 564 -10.16 1.57 15.66
CA ILE A 564 -9.29 1.67 16.84
C ILE A 564 -10.01 1.09 18.05
N GLN A 565 -9.35 0.16 18.74
CA GLN A 565 -9.86 -0.39 20.00
C GLN A 565 -9.46 0.53 21.17
N GLU A 566 -10.29 0.63 22.20
CA GLU A 566 -10.10 1.61 23.29
C GLU A 566 -9.65 0.99 24.63
N GLY A 567 -9.54 -0.34 24.69
CA GLY A 567 -9.04 -1.07 25.84
C GLY A 567 -7.55 -0.87 26.09
N SER A 568 -7.19 -1.10 27.35
CA SER A 568 -5.81 -1.08 27.83
C SER A 568 -5.60 -2.22 28.82
N TRP A 569 -4.39 -2.78 28.84
CA TRP A 569 -4.04 -3.92 29.67
C TRP A 569 -2.62 -3.74 30.21
N PHE A 570 -2.41 -4.18 31.45
CA PHE A 570 -1.09 -4.55 31.92
C PHE A 570 -0.73 -5.92 31.37
N TRP A 571 0.55 -6.10 31.05
CA TRP A 571 1.12 -7.40 30.76
C TRP A 571 2.25 -7.71 31.73
N GLU A 572 2.38 -8.98 32.07
CA GLU A 572 3.44 -9.54 32.90
C GLU A 572 4.02 -10.78 32.21
N ILE A 573 5.35 -10.88 32.17
CA ILE A 573 6.07 -12.03 31.63
C ILE A 573 7.09 -12.53 32.64
N GLU A 574 7.07 -13.84 32.93
CA GLU A 574 8.02 -14.47 33.85
C GLU A 574 9.42 -14.59 33.18
N GLU A 575 10.48 -14.55 33.99
CA GLU A 575 11.85 -14.60 33.48
C GLU A 575 12.13 -15.94 32.75
N PHE A 576 12.50 -15.84 31.47
CA PHE A 576 12.63 -16.97 30.57
C PHE A 576 14.03 -17.58 30.60
N ALA A 577 14.17 -18.77 31.18
CA ALA A 577 15.41 -19.55 31.27
C ALA A 577 15.45 -20.77 30.30
N GLY A 578 14.69 -20.74 29.21
CA GLY A 578 14.69 -21.80 28.17
C GLY A 578 13.42 -22.64 28.03
N THR A 579 12.31 -22.26 28.66
CA THR A 579 10.98 -22.92 28.58
C THR A 579 9.92 -21.92 28.12
N CYS A 580 9.01 -22.25 27.21
CA CYS A 580 7.98 -21.33 26.65
C CYS A 580 7.50 -20.25 27.65
N PRO A 581 7.76 -18.94 27.40
CA PRO A 581 7.49 -17.91 28.40
C PRO A 581 5.98 -17.68 28.52
N GLU A 582 5.48 -17.60 29.75
CA GLU A 582 4.08 -17.30 30.02
C GLU A 582 3.86 -15.77 30.06
N LEU A 583 2.92 -15.28 29.25
CA LEU A 583 2.53 -13.88 29.19
C LEU A 583 1.09 -13.74 29.72
N ARG A 584 0.94 -12.99 30.81
CA ARG A 584 -0.34 -12.74 31.49
C ARG A 584 -0.81 -11.33 31.24
N PHE A 585 -2.11 -11.15 31.06
CA PHE A 585 -2.73 -9.84 30.89
C PHE A 585 -3.71 -9.52 32.00
N ARG A 586 -3.80 -8.24 32.35
CA ARG A 586 -4.81 -7.71 33.26
C ARG A 586 -5.40 -6.44 32.68
N SER A 587 -6.71 -6.45 32.45
CA SER A 587 -7.45 -5.29 31.95
C SER A 587 -7.35 -4.12 32.92
N LEU A 588 -7.16 -2.93 32.37
CA LEU A 588 -7.20 -1.67 33.08
C LEU A 588 -8.63 -1.11 33.02
N PRO A 589 -9.33 -0.97 34.17
CA PRO A 589 -10.71 -0.49 34.18
C PRO A 589 -10.82 0.99 33.80
N ASN A 590 -9.81 1.80 34.17
CA ASN A 590 -9.78 3.22 33.86
C ASN A 590 -9.21 3.44 32.45
N ARG A 591 -9.87 4.29 31.65
CA ARG A 591 -9.45 4.65 30.29
C ARG A 591 -9.06 6.13 30.25
N PRO A 592 -7.79 6.48 30.54
CA PRO A 592 -7.35 7.86 30.48
C PRO A 592 -7.61 8.44 29.09
N LEU A 593 -8.08 9.69 29.07
CA LEU A 593 -8.47 10.33 27.82
C LEU A 593 -7.30 10.37 26.84
N GLY A 594 -7.53 9.82 25.65
CA GLY A 594 -6.52 9.82 24.62
C GLY A 594 -5.36 8.86 24.86
N LEU A 595 -5.38 7.95 25.84
CA LEU A 595 -4.32 6.93 25.95
C LEU A 595 -4.41 5.91 24.81
N SER A 596 -5.61 5.40 24.50
CA SER A 596 -5.78 4.37 23.47
C SER A 596 -5.70 4.96 22.06
N ARG A 597 -4.59 4.68 21.36
CA ARG A 597 -4.28 5.23 20.04
C ARG A 597 -3.77 4.19 19.06
N PHE A 598 -3.77 4.55 17.78
CA PHE A 598 -3.04 3.84 16.73
C PHE A 598 -1.86 4.67 16.23
N GLY A 599 -0.70 4.03 16.08
CA GLY A 599 0.49 4.63 15.47
C GLY A 599 1.24 5.64 16.35
N ALA A 600 1.00 5.62 17.67
CA ALA A 600 1.73 6.44 18.62
C ALA A 600 3.16 5.90 18.84
N CYS A 601 4.10 6.80 19.11
CA CYS A 601 5.46 6.46 19.52
C CYS A 601 5.55 6.43 21.05
N VAL A 602 6.36 5.53 21.59
CA VAL A 602 6.54 5.35 23.04
C VAL A 602 8.01 5.51 23.39
N VAL A 603 8.30 6.31 24.41
CA VAL A 603 9.65 6.48 24.94
C VAL A 603 9.62 6.55 26.46
N ASN A 604 10.54 5.88 27.14
CA ASN A 604 10.71 6.00 28.59
C ASN A 604 11.72 7.11 28.89
N TYR A 605 11.43 7.96 29.88
CA TYR A 605 12.29 9.06 30.31
C TYR A 605 12.00 9.42 31.76
N GLN A 606 13.04 9.48 32.61
CA GLN A 606 12.94 9.88 34.03
C GLN A 606 11.82 9.16 34.81
N HIS A 607 11.74 7.83 34.69
CA HIS A 607 10.70 6.99 35.31
C HIS A 607 9.26 7.23 34.80
N GLN A 608 9.08 8.03 33.76
CA GLN A 608 7.81 8.22 33.07
C GLN A 608 7.83 7.51 31.72
N THR A 609 6.68 7.02 31.28
CA THR A 609 6.48 6.55 29.90
C THR A 609 5.73 7.62 29.12
N LEU A 610 6.33 8.12 28.05
CA LEU A 610 5.71 9.10 27.17
C LEU A 610 5.06 8.42 25.98
N VAL A 611 3.81 8.78 25.72
CA VAL A 611 3.04 8.38 24.55
C VAL A 611 2.86 9.61 23.67
N ILE A 612 3.45 9.57 22.48
CA ILE A 612 3.52 10.73 21.59
C ILE A 612 2.83 10.42 20.26
N GLY A 613 1.89 11.29 19.87
CA GLY A 613 1.26 11.25 18.56
C GLY A 613 0.27 10.11 18.37
N GLY A 614 0.14 9.68 17.11
CA GLY A 614 -0.85 8.70 16.68
C GLY A 614 -2.22 9.32 16.42
N VAL A 615 -3.23 8.47 16.24
CA VAL A 615 -4.62 8.87 16.06
C VAL A 615 -5.54 8.16 17.06
N ALA A 616 -6.60 8.85 17.49
CA ALA A 616 -7.60 8.32 18.41
C ALA A 616 -8.88 7.90 17.67
N LYS A 617 -9.73 7.12 18.34
CA LYS A 617 -11.05 6.74 17.82
C LYS A 617 -11.95 7.99 17.74
N ASN A 618 -12.69 8.13 16.64
CA ASN A 618 -13.75 9.13 16.41
C ASN A 618 -13.35 10.62 16.43
N ARG A 619 -12.12 11.00 16.80
CA ARG A 619 -11.70 12.41 16.91
C ARG A 619 -10.24 12.65 16.55
N LEU A 620 -9.93 13.91 16.27
CA LEU A 620 -8.54 14.39 16.24
C LEU A 620 -8.03 14.46 17.68
N LEU A 621 -6.73 14.20 17.89
CA LEU A 621 -6.11 14.48 19.19
C LEU A 621 -6.03 15.98 19.39
N ASP A 622 -6.52 16.44 20.54
CA ASP A 622 -6.33 17.83 20.97
C ASP A 622 -4.85 18.09 21.26
N ALA A 623 -4.41 19.33 21.05
CA ALA A 623 -2.99 19.70 21.16
C ALA A 623 -2.39 19.33 22.53
N ASP A 624 -3.16 19.51 23.61
CA ASP A 624 -2.73 19.21 24.99
C ASP A 624 -2.54 17.71 25.22
N TYR A 625 -3.22 16.87 24.43
CA TYR A 625 -3.14 15.42 24.53
C TYR A 625 -2.26 14.82 23.43
N GLU A 626 -1.59 15.60 22.59
CA GLU A 626 -0.67 15.04 21.58
C GLU A 626 0.48 14.26 22.24
N ILE A 627 0.88 14.64 23.46
CA ILE A 627 1.86 13.96 24.30
C ILE A 627 1.28 13.69 25.68
N LEU A 628 1.34 12.44 26.12
CA LEU A 628 0.98 12.04 27.49
C LEU A 628 2.20 11.50 28.22
N ALA A 629 2.37 11.89 29.47
CA ALA A 629 3.29 11.26 30.41
C ALA A 629 2.52 10.34 31.35
N LEU A 630 2.97 9.10 31.45
CA LEU A 630 2.39 8.08 32.31
C LEU A 630 3.34 7.81 33.46
N THR A 631 2.85 7.98 34.69
CA THR A 631 3.57 7.65 35.92
C THR A 631 2.93 6.42 36.54
N PHE A 632 3.76 5.50 37.01
CA PHE A 632 3.32 4.27 37.64
C PHE A 632 3.69 4.28 39.13
N GLY A 633 2.73 3.93 39.99
CA GLY A 633 2.92 3.89 41.43
C GLY A 633 3.64 2.63 41.93
N PRO A 634 3.94 2.54 43.25
CA PRO A 634 4.66 1.41 43.86
C PRO A 634 3.96 0.06 43.72
N SER A 635 2.62 0.05 43.67
CA SER A 635 1.80 -1.15 43.45
C SER A 635 1.75 -1.58 41.99
N ASN A 636 2.53 -0.93 41.13
CA ASN A 636 2.63 -1.20 39.70
C ASN A 636 1.34 -0.95 38.90
N ILE A 637 0.47 -0.10 39.46
CA ILE A 637 -0.74 0.42 38.83
C ILE A 637 -0.44 1.82 38.26
N LEU A 638 -1.08 2.17 37.15
CA LEU A 638 -1.02 3.51 36.57
C LEU A 638 -1.52 4.50 37.61
N SER A 639 -0.63 5.35 38.11
CA SER A 639 -0.95 6.28 39.19
C SER A 639 -1.41 7.62 38.65
N GLU A 640 -0.80 8.08 37.55
CA GLU A 640 -1.05 9.40 37.00
C GLU A 640 -0.90 9.40 35.47
N VAL A 641 -1.74 10.18 34.80
CA VAL A 641 -1.62 10.53 33.38
C VAL A 641 -1.61 12.04 33.27
N SER A 642 -0.51 12.58 32.79
CA SER A 642 -0.27 14.02 32.71
C SER A 642 -0.19 14.43 31.23
N ALA A 643 -0.87 15.52 30.89
CA ALA A 643 -0.75 16.14 29.57
C ALA A 643 0.60 16.87 29.50
N VAL A 644 1.34 16.70 28.40
CA VAL A 644 2.62 17.38 28.20
C VAL A 644 2.41 18.47 27.15
N CYS A 645 2.13 19.68 27.63
CA CYS A 645 1.87 20.82 26.76
C CYS A 645 3.17 21.38 26.20
N LEU A 646 3.18 21.59 24.89
CA LEU A 646 4.27 22.25 24.16
C LEU A 646 3.77 23.57 23.59
N ASN A 647 4.47 24.65 23.93
CA ASN A 647 4.11 25.99 23.49
C ASN A 647 4.63 26.23 22.06
N TRP A 648 3.82 25.85 21.07
CA TRP A 648 4.08 26.10 19.66
C TRP A 648 4.00 27.59 19.33
N ASN A 649 4.93 28.08 18.50
CA ASN A 649 4.96 29.48 18.08
C ASN A 649 5.76 29.63 16.76
N SER A 650 6.07 30.88 16.35
CA SER A 650 6.80 31.13 15.11
C SER A 650 8.24 30.58 15.07
N THR A 651 8.89 30.37 16.23
CA THR A 651 10.23 29.79 16.33
C THR A 651 10.20 28.28 16.54
N ILE A 652 9.13 27.74 17.13
CA ILE A 652 8.91 26.31 17.35
C ILE A 652 7.61 25.90 16.64
N PRO A 653 7.67 25.52 15.35
CA PRO A 653 6.48 25.17 14.59
C PRO A 653 5.81 23.90 15.16
N ARG A 654 4.47 23.83 15.11
CA ARG A 654 3.75 22.63 15.55
C ARG A 654 4.11 21.43 14.64
N PRO A 655 4.63 20.33 15.19
CA PRO A 655 4.93 19.12 14.42
C PRO A 655 3.64 18.36 14.08
N LEU A 656 3.72 17.54 13.03
CA LEU A 656 2.76 16.48 12.77
C LEU A 656 3.29 15.19 13.41
N PHE A 657 2.63 14.71 14.47
CA PHE A 657 3.05 13.51 15.20
C PHE A 657 2.56 12.19 14.55
N ILE A 658 2.74 12.06 13.23
CA ILE A 658 2.42 10.86 12.46
C ILE A 658 3.68 10.29 11.82
N GLY A 659 4.01 9.04 12.15
CA GLY A 659 5.21 8.37 11.64
C GLY A 659 6.51 9.09 12.00
N MET A 660 6.54 9.85 13.09
CA MET A 660 7.77 10.43 13.62
C MET A 660 8.58 9.39 14.40
N THR A 661 9.81 9.73 14.76
CA THR A 661 10.66 8.94 15.66
C THR A 661 10.99 9.78 16.89
N ALA A 662 10.72 9.24 18.09
CA ALA A 662 11.19 9.80 19.35
C ALA A 662 12.39 9.01 19.86
N ILE A 663 13.41 9.72 20.35
CA ILE A 663 14.67 9.15 20.81
C ILE A 663 14.95 9.69 22.21
N GLN A 664 15.17 8.81 23.18
CA GLN A 664 15.66 9.17 24.50
C GLN A 664 17.12 9.63 24.41
N THR A 665 17.45 10.75 25.04
CA THR A 665 18.80 11.31 25.10
C THR A 665 19.18 11.62 26.55
N ASP A 666 20.48 11.82 26.82
CA ASP A 666 20.97 12.11 28.17
C ASP A 666 20.35 13.39 28.79
N CYS A 667 19.90 14.33 27.95
CA CYS A 667 19.40 15.63 28.37
C CYS A 667 17.90 15.85 28.13
N GLY A 668 17.18 14.86 27.63
CA GLY A 668 15.78 15.01 27.20
C GLY A 668 15.38 14.04 26.10
N ILE A 669 14.44 14.45 25.25
CA ILE A 669 13.88 13.67 24.16
C ILE A 669 14.10 14.41 22.86
N LEU A 670 14.53 13.68 21.84
CA LEU A 670 14.65 14.17 20.47
C LEU A 670 13.49 13.61 19.66
N ILE A 671 12.67 14.49 19.08
CA ILE A 671 11.64 14.13 18.10
C ILE A 671 12.08 14.58 16.71
N VAL A 672 12.09 13.64 15.76
CA VAL A 672 12.53 13.84 14.38
C VAL A 672 11.63 13.10 13.40
N GLY A 673 11.65 13.51 12.14
CA GLY A 673 10.78 12.95 11.11
C GLY A 673 9.30 13.21 11.37
N GLY A 674 8.45 12.56 10.57
CA GLY A 674 6.99 12.69 10.61
C GLY A 674 6.42 13.44 9.42
N SER A 675 5.37 12.89 8.82
CA SER A 675 4.79 13.39 7.56
C SER A 675 3.46 12.72 7.20
N ALA A 676 2.62 13.46 6.48
CA ALA A 676 1.41 12.96 5.83
C ALA A 676 1.28 13.54 4.43
N VAL A 677 0.71 12.79 3.49
CA VAL A 677 0.37 13.25 2.15
C VAL A 677 -0.81 14.24 2.18
N CYS A 678 -1.50 14.34 3.33
CA CYS A 678 -2.65 15.22 3.56
C CYS A 678 -3.69 15.09 2.45
N PHE A 679 -4.11 13.84 2.21
CA PHE A 679 -5.11 13.48 1.21
C PHE A 679 -4.68 13.90 -0.21
N SER A 680 -5.45 14.76 -0.88
CA SER A 680 -5.12 15.29 -2.21
C SER A 680 -4.48 16.69 -2.18
N PHE A 681 -4.19 17.24 -1.00
CA PHE A 681 -3.77 18.64 -0.84
C PHE A 681 -2.27 18.85 -0.99
N GLY A 682 -1.48 17.81 -0.74
CA GLY A 682 -0.02 17.81 -0.86
C GLY A 682 0.65 17.39 0.44
N THR A 683 1.88 16.88 0.35
CA THR A 683 2.58 16.31 1.51
C THR A 683 3.09 17.36 2.48
N TYR A 684 2.73 17.24 3.75
CA TYR A 684 3.35 17.94 4.87
C TYR A 684 4.53 17.14 5.41
N TRP A 685 5.65 17.83 5.69
CA TRP A 685 6.81 17.25 6.34
C TRP A 685 7.19 18.08 7.56
N ASN A 686 7.50 17.42 8.67
CA ASN A 686 8.15 18.08 9.79
C ASN A 686 9.50 18.64 9.33
N LYS A 687 9.73 19.93 9.61
CA LYS A 687 10.82 20.71 9.00
C LYS A 687 12.14 20.65 9.77
N GLY A 688 12.21 19.92 10.87
CA GLY A 688 13.34 19.97 11.78
C GLY A 688 13.24 19.00 12.94
N ALA A 689 14.27 19.05 13.78
CA ALA A 689 14.39 18.31 15.03
C ALA A 689 13.83 19.14 16.20
N TYR A 690 13.15 18.47 17.12
CA TYR A 690 12.63 19.06 18.35
C TYR A 690 13.36 18.44 19.54
N SER A 691 14.08 19.26 20.30
CA SER A 691 14.71 18.86 21.57
C SER A 691 13.77 19.26 22.70
N ILE A 692 13.27 18.29 23.46
CA ILE A 692 12.26 18.48 24.51
C ILE A 692 12.84 18.03 25.85
N LYS A 693 12.69 18.85 26.89
CA LYS A 693 12.99 18.49 28.27
C LYS A 693 11.74 18.71 29.13
N LEU A 694 11.40 17.70 29.92
CA LEU A 694 10.36 17.81 30.97
C LEU A 694 10.95 18.56 32.16
N LEU A 695 10.21 19.52 32.70
CA LEU A 695 10.61 20.32 33.86
C LEU A 695 10.01 19.71 35.13
N ALA A 696 10.82 19.65 36.20
CA ALA A 696 10.27 19.32 37.51
C ALA A 696 9.37 20.47 38.01
N PRO A 697 8.37 20.18 38.88
CA PRO A 697 7.51 21.22 39.44
C PRO A 697 8.33 22.35 40.10
N GLY A 698 8.16 23.58 39.63
CA GLY A 698 8.90 24.76 40.11
C GLY A 698 10.32 24.95 39.53
N GLU A 699 10.78 24.07 38.62
CA GLU A 699 12.03 24.26 37.89
C GLU A 699 11.85 25.33 36.80
N THR A 700 12.61 26.43 36.89
CA THR A 700 12.59 27.47 35.86
C THR A 700 13.33 27.00 34.59
N PRO A 701 12.81 27.29 33.38
CA PRO A 701 13.50 26.98 32.12
C PRO A 701 14.93 27.55 32.11
N LYS A 702 15.92 26.71 31.80
CA LYS A 702 17.32 27.14 31.73
C LYS A 702 17.65 27.61 30.30
N PRO A 703 18.36 28.73 30.09
CA PRO A 703 18.66 29.22 28.74
C PRO A 703 19.49 28.25 27.90
N ASP A 704 20.26 27.36 28.53
CA ASP A 704 21.22 26.46 27.86
C ASP A 704 20.65 25.06 27.55
N LEU A 705 19.42 24.97 27.02
CA LEU A 705 18.94 23.67 26.53
C LEU A 705 19.82 23.22 25.37
N ARG A 706 20.50 22.07 25.51
CA ARG A 706 21.33 21.55 24.44
C ARG A 706 20.47 21.18 23.23
N VAL A 707 20.79 21.77 22.09
CA VAL A 707 20.02 21.64 20.86
C VAL A 707 20.58 20.50 20.01
N TRP A 708 19.71 19.55 19.67
CA TRP A 708 19.99 18.52 18.69
C TRP A 708 19.69 19.04 17.28
N SER A 709 20.64 18.86 16.37
CA SER A 709 20.53 19.26 14.98
C SER A 709 20.92 18.12 14.04
N TYR A 710 20.36 18.13 12.84
CA TYR A 710 20.75 17.21 11.76
C TYR A 710 22.21 17.45 11.37
N LEU A 711 22.98 16.37 11.20
CA LEU A 711 24.37 16.43 10.78
C LEU A 711 24.55 15.91 9.35
N GLN A 712 24.14 14.67 9.10
CA GLN A 712 24.39 13.97 7.84
C GLN A 712 23.47 12.76 7.64
N THR A 713 23.36 12.28 6.40
CA THR A 713 22.70 11.03 6.04
C THR A 713 23.74 10.04 5.55
N HIS A 714 23.72 8.83 6.08
CA HIS A 714 24.55 7.71 5.66
C HIS A 714 23.73 6.71 4.87
N THR A 715 24.28 6.26 3.75
CA THR A 715 23.71 5.13 3.02
C THR A 715 24.37 3.84 3.50
N THR A 716 23.58 2.85 3.90
CA THR A 716 24.12 1.55 4.34
C THR A 716 24.54 0.68 3.15
N SER A 717 23.97 0.91 1.97
CA SER A 717 24.44 0.35 0.71
C SER A 717 25.70 1.08 0.21
N LEU A 718 26.69 0.30 -0.26
CA LEU A 718 28.03 0.76 -0.68
C LEU A 718 27.98 2.04 -1.53
N SER A 719 28.39 3.17 -0.95
CA SER A 719 28.92 4.28 -1.75
C SER A 719 30.20 3.79 -2.43
N LYS A 720 30.21 3.78 -3.76
CA LYS A 720 31.43 3.52 -4.56
C LYS A 720 32.62 4.27 -3.96
N PRO A 721 33.80 3.66 -3.79
CA PRO A 721 34.98 4.45 -3.50
C PRO A 721 35.18 5.46 -4.64
N LYS A 722 35.38 6.74 -4.28
CA LYS A 722 35.83 7.77 -5.20
C LYS A 722 37.05 7.24 -5.94
N THR A 723 37.02 7.30 -7.26
CA THR A 723 38.11 6.90 -8.14
C THR A 723 39.33 7.78 -7.85
N VAL A 724 40.17 7.36 -6.91
CA VAL A 724 41.57 7.78 -6.87
C VAL A 724 42.29 6.87 -7.83
N ILE A 725 42.75 7.46 -8.92
CA ILE A 725 43.69 6.84 -9.85
C ILE A 725 44.96 6.59 -9.02
N ALA A 726 45.17 5.34 -8.63
CA ALA A 726 46.46 4.85 -8.17
C ALA A 726 46.66 3.44 -8.73
N SER A 727 47.70 3.36 -9.54
CA SER A 727 48.29 2.21 -10.22
C SER A 727 48.57 1.03 -9.31
N ASP A 728 48.46 -0.17 -9.89
CA ASP A 728 49.14 -1.41 -9.54
C ASP A 728 49.34 -1.72 -8.06
N SER A 729 48.58 -2.68 -7.54
CA SER A 729 49.17 -3.84 -6.85
C SER A 729 48.14 -4.90 -6.43
N LEU A 730 48.50 -6.15 -6.76
CA LEU A 730 48.26 -7.39 -6.04
C LEU A 730 46.82 -7.92 -5.96
N GLN A 731 46.49 -8.70 -7.00
CA GLN A 731 45.42 -9.69 -6.99
C GLN A 731 45.64 -10.72 -5.87
N THR A 732 44.77 -10.74 -4.87
CA THR A 732 44.53 -11.93 -4.05
C THR A 732 43.71 -12.96 -4.85
N PRO A 733 44.00 -14.28 -4.74
CA PRO A 733 43.31 -15.29 -5.54
C PRO A 733 41.85 -15.41 -5.08
N ARG A 734 40.89 -15.14 -5.98
CA ARG A 734 39.46 -15.41 -5.73
C ARG A 734 39.21 -16.92 -5.83
N ALA A 735 38.58 -17.48 -4.80
CA ALA A 735 38.28 -18.90 -4.70
C ALA A 735 37.32 -19.36 -5.81
N PHE A 736 37.61 -20.54 -6.36
CA PHE A 736 36.75 -21.26 -7.29
C PHE A 736 35.46 -21.70 -6.56
N HIS A 737 34.28 -21.38 -7.10
CA HIS A 737 33.02 -21.95 -6.62
C HIS A 737 32.61 -23.11 -7.54
N GLU A 738 32.61 -24.33 -7.02
CA GLU A 738 32.01 -25.47 -7.71
C GLU A 738 30.48 -25.30 -7.82
N PRO A 739 29.82 -25.82 -8.87
CA PRO A 739 28.37 -25.74 -9.01
C PRO A 739 27.61 -26.34 -7.81
N LEU A 740 26.62 -25.61 -7.32
CA LEU A 740 25.73 -26.08 -6.25
C LEU A 740 24.83 -27.20 -6.77
N GLN A 741 24.86 -28.36 -6.12
CA GLN A 741 24.02 -29.49 -6.50
C GLN A 741 22.56 -29.23 -6.15
N ILE A 742 21.66 -29.43 -7.13
CA ILE A 742 20.21 -29.26 -6.92
C ILE A 742 19.68 -30.34 -5.99
N ARG A 743 18.90 -29.91 -4.99
CA ARG A 743 18.29 -30.81 -4.01
C ARG A 743 17.35 -31.82 -4.67
N ARG A 744 17.37 -33.05 -4.16
CA ARG A 744 16.45 -34.14 -4.54
C ARG A 744 15.40 -34.32 -3.44
N VAL A 745 14.13 -34.43 -3.81
CA VAL A 745 13.00 -34.48 -2.86
C VAL A 745 11.97 -35.51 -3.32
N LYS A 746 11.34 -36.18 -2.36
CA LYS A 746 10.15 -37.01 -2.59
C LYS A 746 8.91 -36.23 -2.20
N VAL A 747 7.99 -36.06 -3.13
CA VAL A 747 6.70 -35.40 -2.89
C VAL A 747 5.63 -36.47 -2.72
N ARG A 748 4.75 -36.31 -1.72
CA ARG A 748 3.74 -37.31 -1.37
C ARG A 748 2.31 -36.87 -1.66
N ASN A 749 2.09 -35.57 -1.86
CA ASN A 749 0.77 -35.00 -2.09
C ASN A 749 0.85 -33.65 -2.84
N PRO A 750 -0.26 -33.16 -3.42
CA PRO A 750 -0.29 -31.88 -4.14
C PRO A 750 0.14 -30.65 -3.33
N GLY A 751 -0.10 -30.63 -2.02
CA GLY A 751 0.24 -29.49 -1.15
C GLY A 751 1.75 -29.28 -1.00
N GLU A 752 2.52 -30.37 -0.94
CA GLU A 752 3.98 -30.33 -0.93
C GLU A 752 4.53 -29.78 -2.25
N PHE A 753 3.97 -30.19 -3.39
CA PHE A 753 4.38 -29.64 -4.70
C PHE A 753 4.03 -28.15 -4.85
N GLN A 754 2.88 -27.71 -4.34
CA GLN A 754 2.54 -26.29 -4.32
C GLN A 754 3.50 -25.45 -3.47
N THR A 755 4.01 -26.03 -2.37
CA THR A 755 5.06 -25.38 -1.57
C THR A 755 6.36 -25.23 -2.38
N ILE A 756 6.73 -26.24 -3.16
CA ILE A 756 7.88 -26.18 -4.08
C ILE A 756 7.72 -25.08 -5.13
N ILE A 757 6.52 -24.92 -5.71
CA ILE A 757 6.23 -23.82 -6.65
C ILE A 757 6.43 -22.47 -5.96
N ARG A 758 5.90 -22.30 -4.73
CA ARG A 758 6.01 -21.06 -3.96
C ARG A 758 7.45 -20.72 -3.56
N ASP A 759 8.26 -21.73 -3.27
CA ASP A 759 9.68 -21.56 -2.94
C ASP A 759 10.51 -21.00 -4.11
N GLY A 760 10.06 -21.21 -5.36
CA GLY A 760 10.66 -20.62 -6.56
C GLY A 760 12.09 -21.10 -6.87
N ARG A 761 12.48 -22.30 -6.40
CA ARG A 761 13.82 -22.88 -6.59
C ARG A 761 13.76 -24.20 -7.36
N PRO A 762 14.76 -24.51 -8.22
CA PRO A 762 14.84 -25.79 -8.92
C PRO A 762 14.98 -26.95 -7.94
N ILE A 763 14.27 -28.05 -8.21
CA ILE A 763 14.28 -29.27 -7.41
C ILE A 763 14.13 -30.48 -8.32
N ILE A 764 14.88 -31.54 -8.01
CA ILE A 764 14.67 -32.85 -8.62
C ILE A 764 13.69 -33.66 -7.76
N LEU A 765 12.63 -34.15 -8.38
CA LEU A 765 11.61 -34.98 -7.76
C LEU A 765 11.83 -36.43 -8.15
N GLU A 766 11.86 -37.31 -7.16
CA GLU A 766 12.18 -38.73 -7.34
C GLU A 766 11.08 -39.65 -6.84
N GLY A 767 10.93 -40.81 -7.49
CA GLY A 767 10.00 -41.86 -7.09
C GLY A 767 8.53 -41.60 -7.44
N LEU A 768 8.25 -40.65 -8.34
CA LEU A 768 6.90 -40.37 -8.84
C LEU A 768 6.58 -41.24 -10.06
N ASP A 769 5.32 -41.65 -10.20
CA ASP A 769 4.90 -42.56 -11.26
C ASP A 769 4.53 -41.81 -12.55
N LEU A 770 5.47 -41.82 -13.49
CA LEU A 770 5.35 -41.26 -14.85
C LEU A 770 4.61 -42.17 -15.84
N GLY A 771 4.17 -43.36 -15.41
CA GLY A 771 3.49 -44.36 -16.23
C GLY A 771 4.43 -45.35 -16.91
N LYS A 772 3.86 -46.18 -17.80
CA LYS A 772 4.56 -47.25 -18.52
C LYS A 772 5.67 -46.75 -19.46
N CYS A 773 5.72 -45.45 -19.75
CA CYS A 773 6.72 -44.83 -20.61
C CYS A 773 8.17 -45.10 -20.17
N ILE A 774 8.42 -45.26 -18.86
CA ILE A 774 9.75 -45.54 -18.31
C ILE A 774 10.33 -46.87 -18.84
N GLU A 775 9.47 -47.85 -19.05
CA GLU A 775 9.84 -49.17 -19.57
C GLU A 775 9.68 -49.25 -21.10
N ALA A 776 8.58 -48.69 -21.62
CA ALA A 776 8.15 -48.87 -23.00
C ALA A 776 8.90 -47.98 -24.02
N TRP A 777 9.41 -46.81 -23.62
CA TRP A 777 10.03 -45.85 -24.55
C TRP A 777 11.51 -46.18 -24.81
N THR A 778 11.76 -47.41 -25.27
CA THR A 778 13.04 -47.82 -25.86
C THR A 778 13.18 -47.28 -27.28
N PRO A 779 14.39 -47.24 -27.88
CA PRO A 779 14.53 -46.79 -29.25
C PRO A 779 13.62 -47.52 -30.25
N ASP A 780 13.52 -48.84 -30.13
CA ASP A 780 12.66 -49.65 -31.01
C ASP A 780 11.17 -49.46 -30.69
N GLY A 781 10.81 -49.39 -29.41
CA GLY A 781 9.43 -49.12 -28.98
C GLY A 781 8.93 -47.75 -29.44
N LEU A 782 9.78 -46.73 -29.42
CA LEU A 782 9.46 -45.41 -29.96
C LEU A 782 9.28 -45.44 -31.48
N LYS A 783 10.13 -46.17 -32.22
CA LYS A 783 10.00 -46.33 -33.68
C LYS A 783 8.66 -46.99 -34.05
N GLU A 784 8.28 -48.03 -33.33
CA GLU A 784 7.01 -48.74 -33.51
C GLU A 784 5.82 -47.82 -33.23
N LYS A 785 5.82 -47.13 -32.08
CA LYS A 785 4.68 -46.31 -31.63
C LYS A 785 4.49 -45.01 -32.40
N ILE A 786 5.58 -44.34 -32.77
CA ILE A 786 5.51 -43.08 -33.53
C ILE A 786 5.29 -43.34 -35.02
N GLY A 787 5.74 -44.51 -35.50
CA GLY A 787 5.73 -44.90 -36.90
C GLY A 787 7.09 -44.60 -37.54
N PRO A 788 7.76 -45.58 -38.16
CA PRO A 788 9.13 -45.43 -38.67
C PRO A 788 9.24 -44.40 -39.80
N SER A 789 8.18 -44.26 -40.61
CA SER A 789 8.09 -43.33 -41.74
C SER A 789 7.62 -41.93 -41.37
N ARG A 790 7.23 -41.66 -40.11
CA ARG A 790 6.74 -40.35 -39.71
C ARG A 790 7.86 -39.32 -39.84
N GLU A 791 7.62 -38.25 -40.59
CA GLU A 791 8.59 -37.16 -40.72
C GLU A 791 8.66 -36.33 -39.43
N VAL A 792 9.88 -36.00 -39.04
CA VAL A 792 10.18 -35.11 -37.90
C VAL A 792 11.20 -34.06 -38.29
N VAL A 793 11.06 -32.87 -37.70
CA VAL A 793 12.01 -31.77 -37.87
C VAL A 793 13.02 -31.82 -36.73
N VAL A 794 14.30 -31.94 -37.06
CA VAL A 794 15.39 -32.03 -36.08
C VAL A 794 16.39 -30.90 -36.28
N HIS A 795 17.02 -30.49 -35.17
CA HIS A 795 18.17 -29.60 -35.18
C HIS A 795 19.40 -30.46 -35.40
N GLU A 796 20.12 -30.23 -36.49
CA GLU A 796 21.34 -30.94 -36.85
C GLU A 796 22.54 -30.00 -36.70
N SER A 797 23.51 -30.37 -35.87
CA SER A 797 24.71 -29.56 -35.66
C SER A 797 25.99 -30.32 -35.95
N LYS A 798 26.99 -29.61 -36.50
CA LYS A 798 28.36 -30.13 -36.62
C LYS A 798 29.17 -29.89 -35.34
N LYS A 799 28.69 -29.06 -34.41
CA LYS A 799 29.36 -28.73 -33.13
C LYS A 799 28.62 -29.35 -31.96
N ALA A 800 29.31 -29.57 -30.84
CA ALA A 800 28.71 -30.11 -29.62
C ALA A 800 27.70 -29.11 -29.02
N HIS A 801 28.01 -27.82 -29.01
CA HIS A 801 27.12 -26.76 -28.53
C HIS A 801 26.38 -26.06 -29.67
N MET A 802 25.05 -26.05 -29.60
CA MET A 802 24.21 -25.26 -30.50
C MET A 802 24.11 -23.81 -30.02
N CYS A 803 24.13 -22.87 -30.95
CA CYS A 803 24.01 -21.45 -30.66
C CYS A 803 22.98 -20.81 -31.58
N PHE A 804 21.90 -20.29 -30.99
CA PHE A 804 20.79 -19.70 -31.76
C PHE A 804 21.19 -18.41 -32.49
N LYS A 805 22.11 -17.63 -31.91
CA LYS A 805 22.61 -16.37 -32.49
C LYS A 805 23.48 -16.60 -33.73
N THR A 806 24.43 -17.52 -33.67
CA THR A 806 25.30 -17.85 -34.82
C THR A 806 24.64 -18.81 -35.81
N LYS A 807 23.50 -19.42 -35.43
CA LYS A 807 22.79 -20.45 -36.20
C LYS A 807 23.73 -21.55 -36.70
N ASN A 808 24.55 -22.09 -35.81
CA ASN A 808 25.53 -23.15 -36.12
C ASN A 808 24.89 -24.56 -36.27
N PHE A 809 23.59 -24.61 -36.52
CA PHE A 809 22.79 -25.81 -36.74
C PHE A 809 21.78 -25.55 -37.86
N SER A 810 21.29 -26.61 -38.49
CA SER A 810 20.25 -26.58 -39.52
C SER A 810 19.01 -27.34 -39.08
N TYR A 811 17.84 -26.97 -39.62
CA TYR A 811 16.64 -27.77 -39.51
C TYR A 811 16.63 -28.81 -40.63
N ALA A 812 16.55 -30.09 -40.27
CA ALA A 812 16.49 -31.19 -41.23
C ALA A 812 15.20 -31.99 -41.02
N ASN A 813 14.53 -32.36 -42.12
CA ASN A 813 13.43 -33.32 -42.09
C ASN A 813 14.04 -34.72 -42.22
N LYS A 814 13.70 -35.61 -41.28
CA LYS A 814 14.11 -37.01 -41.30
C LYS A 814 12.91 -37.88 -41.00
N SER A 815 12.92 -39.11 -41.50
CA SER A 815 12.00 -40.12 -40.96
C SER A 815 12.34 -40.40 -39.49
N PHE A 816 11.35 -40.72 -38.67
CA PHE A 816 11.59 -40.95 -37.24
C PHE A 816 12.57 -42.11 -37.01
N ALA A 817 12.51 -43.17 -37.83
CA ALA A 817 13.47 -44.27 -37.77
C ALA A 817 14.90 -43.82 -38.07
N GLU A 818 15.10 -43.05 -39.15
CA GLU A 818 16.40 -42.50 -39.52
C GLU A 818 16.96 -41.59 -38.42
N PHE A 819 16.14 -40.69 -37.85
CA PHE A 819 16.54 -39.83 -36.74
C PHE A 819 17.03 -40.64 -35.54
N MET A 820 16.28 -41.67 -35.14
CA MET A 820 16.65 -42.54 -34.02
C MET A 820 17.94 -43.31 -34.29
N ASP A 821 18.14 -43.83 -35.51
CA ASP A 821 19.38 -44.53 -35.89
C ASP A 821 20.59 -43.60 -35.90
N CYS A 822 20.43 -42.36 -36.37
CA CYS A 822 21.49 -41.34 -36.38
C CYS A 822 21.95 -41.00 -34.95
N ILE A 823 21.03 -40.74 -34.01
CA ILE A 823 21.42 -40.44 -32.62
C ILE A 823 22.03 -41.67 -31.91
N GLN A 824 21.60 -42.89 -32.24
CA GLN A 824 22.23 -44.12 -31.74
C GLN A 824 23.68 -44.27 -32.19
N LYS A 825 24.01 -43.78 -33.40
CA LYS A 825 25.38 -43.71 -33.94
C LYS A 825 26.20 -42.54 -33.38
N GLY A 826 25.64 -41.75 -32.47
CA GLY A 826 26.31 -40.61 -31.84
C GLY A 826 26.22 -39.31 -32.63
N GLU A 827 25.32 -39.22 -33.62
CA GLU A 827 25.10 -37.97 -34.34
C GLU A 827 24.47 -36.90 -33.42
N ARG A 828 24.80 -35.64 -33.73
CA ARG A 828 24.46 -34.47 -32.92
C ARG A 828 23.12 -33.89 -33.36
N LEU A 829 22.06 -34.63 -33.07
CA LEU A 829 20.69 -34.26 -33.44
C LEU A 829 19.82 -33.99 -32.21
N TYR A 830 18.95 -32.99 -32.30
CA TYR A 830 17.96 -32.64 -31.27
C TYR A 830 16.56 -32.43 -31.87
N MET A 831 15.59 -33.18 -31.37
CA MET A 831 14.18 -33.06 -31.73
C MET A 831 13.40 -32.39 -30.61
N ARG A 832 12.67 -31.32 -30.97
CA ARG A 832 11.57 -30.75 -30.18
C ARG A 832 10.28 -30.99 -30.94
N ALA A 833 9.34 -31.72 -30.34
CA ALA A 833 8.02 -31.91 -30.94
C ALA A 833 7.28 -30.58 -31.12
N LEU A 834 6.53 -30.50 -32.22
CA LEU A 834 5.65 -29.38 -32.57
C LEU A 834 4.22 -29.91 -32.74
N SER A 835 3.23 -29.01 -32.72
CA SER A 835 1.85 -29.39 -33.00
C SER A 835 1.73 -29.98 -34.40
N SER A 836 1.19 -31.20 -34.46
CA SER A 836 0.88 -31.94 -35.69
C SER A 836 -0.26 -31.30 -36.50
N GLN A 837 -1.13 -30.54 -35.84
CA GLN A 837 -2.25 -29.84 -36.46
C GLN A 837 -1.82 -28.50 -37.03
N ASN A 838 -1.20 -27.65 -36.19
CA ASN A 838 -0.73 -26.33 -36.63
C ASN A 838 0.37 -25.79 -35.71
N ALA A 839 1.63 -26.04 -36.08
CA ALA A 839 2.80 -25.60 -35.34
C ALA A 839 2.97 -24.06 -35.23
N LYS A 840 2.22 -23.25 -36.00
CA LYS A 840 2.29 -21.78 -35.95
C LYS A 840 1.29 -21.17 -34.97
N ASP A 841 0.20 -21.86 -34.66
CA ASP A 841 -0.91 -21.31 -33.87
C ASP A 841 -1.24 -22.13 -32.62
N LEU A 842 -0.83 -23.40 -32.55
CA LEU A 842 -1.16 -24.30 -31.44
C LEU A 842 0.11 -24.78 -30.70
N PRO A 843 0.11 -24.73 -29.35
CA PRO A 843 1.18 -25.33 -28.57
C PRO A 843 1.23 -26.85 -28.78
N ALA A 844 2.42 -27.43 -28.66
CA ALA A 844 2.59 -28.88 -28.71
C ALA A 844 1.88 -29.54 -27.52
N CYS A 845 1.17 -30.62 -27.79
CA CYS A 845 0.39 -31.37 -26.83
C CYS A 845 0.58 -32.85 -27.11
N LEU A 846 1.31 -33.55 -26.23
CA LEU A 846 1.66 -34.96 -26.39
C LEU A 846 0.44 -35.84 -26.69
N GLU A 847 -0.68 -35.58 -26.01
CA GLU A 847 -1.95 -36.31 -26.20
C GLU A 847 -2.51 -36.18 -27.63
N LYS A 848 -2.42 -34.97 -28.20
CA LYS A 848 -2.93 -34.71 -29.56
C LYS A 848 -1.94 -35.12 -30.64
N ASP A 849 -0.65 -34.89 -30.39
CA ASP A 849 0.40 -35.03 -31.40
C ASP A 849 0.96 -36.45 -31.49
N TYR A 850 0.96 -37.17 -30.36
CA TYR A 850 1.48 -38.53 -30.20
C TYR A 850 0.58 -39.36 -29.25
N PRO A 851 -0.69 -39.62 -29.60
CA PRO A 851 -1.66 -40.28 -28.71
C PRO A 851 -1.21 -41.66 -28.21
N ALA A 852 -0.50 -42.44 -29.05
CA ALA A 852 0.05 -43.74 -28.67
C ALA A 852 1.12 -43.67 -27.57
N LEU A 853 1.87 -42.55 -27.50
CA LEU A 853 2.82 -42.28 -26.43
C LEU A 853 2.12 -41.74 -25.19
N ALA A 854 1.15 -40.83 -25.38
CA ALA A 854 0.41 -40.24 -24.28
C ALA A 854 -0.36 -41.29 -23.44
N ALA A 855 -0.80 -42.40 -24.05
CA ALA A 855 -1.41 -43.51 -23.32
C ALA A 855 -0.48 -44.19 -22.29
N GLU A 856 0.84 -43.95 -22.37
CA GLU A 856 1.85 -44.54 -21.48
C GLU A 856 2.53 -43.53 -20.56
N PHE A 857 2.33 -42.24 -20.80
CA PHE A 857 2.89 -41.15 -20.01
C PHE A 857 1.79 -40.51 -19.19
N ARG A 858 2.06 -40.27 -17.91
CA ARG A 858 1.18 -39.45 -17.06
C ARG A 858 1.98 -38.45 -16.25
N ILE A 859 1.39 -37.29 -16.03
CA ILE A 859 1.85 -36.36 -15.01
C ILE A 859 1.38 -36.92 -13.66
N PRO A 860 2.25 -37.07 -12.64
CA PRO A 860 1.87 -37.63 -11.35
C PRO A 860 0.74 -36.82 -10.68
N ASN A 861 -0.13 -37.49 -9.92
CA ASN A 861 -1.27 -36.87 -9.26
C ASN A 861 -0.85 -35.81 -8.23
N GLU A 862 0.34 -35.98 -7.64
CA GLU A 862 0.99 -35.02 -6.76
C GLU A 862 1.29 -33.67 -7.45
N MET A 863 1.22 -33.62 -8.79
CA MET A 863 1.40 -32.42 -9.61
C MET A 863 0.08 -31.94 -10.22
N GLU A 864 -1.04 -32.10 -9.52
CA GLU A 864 -2.37 -31.63 -9.95
C GLU A 864 -2.37 -30.17 -10.45
N TYR A 865 -1.56 -29.31 -9.81
CA TYR A 865 -1.41 -27.92 -10.24
C TYR A 865 -0.90 -27.78 -11.69
N VAL A 866 0.01 -28.65 -12.13
CA VAL A 866 0.52 -28.67 -13.52
C VAL A 866 -0.60 -29.05 -14.48
N LEU A 867 -1.39 -30.06 -14.13
CA LEU A 867 -2.52 -30.52 -14.95
C LEU A 867 -3.56 -29.41 -15.16
N ASN A 868 -3.93 -28.72 -14.07
CA ASN A 868 -4.96 -27.68 -14.10
C ASN A 868 -4.51 -26.41 -14.84
N ASN A 869 -3.20 -26.20 -15.01
CA ASN A 869 -2.63 -24.99 -15.60
C ASN A 869 -1.76 -25.27 -16.83
N LEU A 870 -1.90 -26.44 -17.44
CA LEU A 870 -1.03 -26.90 -18.53
C LEU A 870 -1.12 -25.97 -19.75
N HIS A 871 0.02 -25.50 -20.22
CA HIS A 871 0.16 -24.73 -21.45
C HIS A 871 0.60 -25.60 -22.63
N SER A 872 1.61 -26.45 -22.43
CA SER A 872 2.10 -27.39 -23.45
C SER A 872 2.77 -28.62 -22.84
N SER A 873 2.78 -29.73 -23.57
CA SER A 873 3.50 -30.96 -23.20
C SER A 873 4.35 -31.44 -24.38
N VAL A 874 5.67 -31.24 -24.28
CA VAL A 874 6.59 -31.30 -25.42
C VAL A 874 7.50 -32.51 -25.32
N LEU A 875 7.41 -33.44 -26.27
CA LEU A 875 8.38 -34.53 -26.44
C LEU A 875 9.73 -33.96 -26.90
N ARG A 876 10.80 -34.29 -26.17
CA ARG A 876 12.18 -33.91 -26.48
C ARG A 876 13.07 -35.14 -26.58
N ILE A 877 13.78 -35.28 -27.70
CA ILE A 877 14.72 -36.38 -27.93
C ILE A 877 16.06 -35.78 -28.38
N SER A 878 17.15 -36.15 -27.72
CA SER A 878 18.49 -35.62 -27.99
C SER A 878 19.53 -36.73 -28.12
N GLY A 879 20.37 -36.65 -29.15
CA GLY A 879 21.67 -37.32 -29.24
C GLY A 879 22.76 -36.50 -28.53
N SER A 880 24.03 -36.66 -28.91
CA SER A 880 25.19 -36.04 -28.23
C SER A 880 25.39 -34.55 -28.57
N VAL A 881 24.39 -33.72 -28.30
CA VAL A 881 24.37 -32.28 -28.59
C VAL A 881 23.82 -31.47 -27.41
N ASN A 882 24.43 -30.32 -27.14
CA ASN A 882 24.06 -29.41 -26.06
C ASN A 882 23.08 -28.35 -26.57
N MET A 883 22.07 -28.07 -25.75
CA MET A 883 21.15 -26.97 -25.98
C MET A 883 21.85 -25.63 -25.70
N TRP A 884 21.50 -24.58 -26.46
CA TRP A 884 21.94 -23.22 -26.14
C TRP A 884 21.43 -22.81 -24.75
N LEU A 885 22.16 -21.92 -24.08
CA LEU A 885 21.71 -21.29 -22.84
C LEU A 885 20.45 -20.44 -23.11
N HIS A 886 19.39 -20.68 -22.36
CA HIS A 886 18.13 -19.93 -22.47
C HIS A 886 17.43 -19.83 -21.12
N TYR A 887 16.39 -19.00 -21.04
CA TYR A 887 15.42 -19.04 -19.95
C TYR A 887 14.02 -19.25 -20.52
N ASP A 888 13.15 -19.85 -19.70
CA ASP A 888 11.74 -20.00 -20.03
C ASP A 888 10.92 -19.02 -19.18
N VAL A 889 9.89 -18.40 -19.75
CA VAL A 889 9.05 -17.43 -19.04
C VAL A 889 8.04 -18.14 -18.13
N MET A 890 7.53 -19.29 -18.57
CA MET A 890 6.65 -20.14 -17.78
C MET A 890 7.45 -21.15 -16.95
N ALA A 891 6.93 -21.47 -15.76
CA ALA A 891 7.38 -22.64 -15.02
C ALA A 891 7.19 -23.92 -15.86
N ASN A 892 8.08 -24.91 -15.66
CA ASN A 892 7.91 -26.22 -16.28
C ASN A 892 8.43 -27.37 -15.41
N VAL A 893 7.93 -28.57 -15.71
CA VAL A 893 8.49 -29.82 -15.20
C VAL A 893 9.08 -30.63 -16.35
N LEU A 894 10.35 -31.00 -16.23
CA LEU A 894 11.08 -31.80 -17.20
C LEU A 894 11.14 -33.25 -16.70
N CYS A 895 10.31 -34.11 -17.26
CA CYS A 895 10.26 -35.53 -16.92
C CYS A 895 11.27 -36.31 -17.77
N GLN A 896 12.32 -36.85 -17.14
CA GLN A 896 13.36 -37.63 -17.81
C GLN A 896 12.90 -39.09 -17.96
N ILE A 897 12.52 -39.49 -19.18
CA ILE A 897 11.93 -40.81 -19.44
C ILE A 897 13.00 -41.87 -19.71
N ARG A 898 14.03 -41.53 -20.50
CA ARG A 898 15.09 -42.46 -20.88
C ARG A 898 16.43 -41.75 -20.95
N GLY A 899 17.48 -42.44 -20.51
CA GLY A 899 18.84 -41.93 -20.50
C GLY A 899 19.08 -40.93 -19.39
N GLU A 900 20.24 -40.28 -19.43
CA GLU A 900 20.70 -39.34 -18.42
C GLU A 900 21.07 -37.99 -19.05
N LYS A 901 20.85 -36.93 -18.29
CA LYS A 901 21.12 -35.56 -18.74
C LYS A 901 21.64 -34.73 -17.59
N LYS A 902 22.68 -33.95 -17.88
CA LYS A 902 23.21 -32.94 -16.97
C LYS A 902 22.71 -31.57 -17.41
N LEU A 903 22.20 -30.79 -16.46
CA LEU A 903 21.78 -29.42 -16.65
C LEU A 903 22.64 -28.50 -15.79
N LEU A 904 23.00 -27.35 -16.36
CA LEU A 904 23.49 -26.20 -15.63
C LEU A 904 22.38 -25.15 -15.57
N LEU A 905 22.11 -24.65 -14.37
CA LEU A 905 21.07 -23.68 -14.08
C LEU A 905 21.66 -22.48 -13.37
N PHE A 906 21.10 -21.30 -13.63
CA PHE A 906 21.49 -20.06 -12.97
C PHE A 906 20.25 -19.30 -12.51
N PRO A 907 20.28 -18.72 -11.31
CA PRO A 907 19.17 -17.95 -10.79
C PRO A 907 18.90 -16.71 -11.68
N PRO A 908 17.65 -16.23 -11.75
CA PRO A 908 17.30 -15.05 -12.55
C PRO A 908 18.14 -13.79 -12.24
N SER A 909 18.68 -13.69 -11.03
CA SER A 909 19.61 -12.62 -10.62
C SER A 909 20.86 -12.51 -11.50
N ASP A 910 21.25 -13.61 -12.14
CA ASP A 910 22.48 -13.68 -12.93
C ASP A 910 22.26 -13.24 -14.39
N VAL A 911 21.04 -12.90 -14.80
CA VAL A 911 20.70 -12.63 -16.21
C VAL A 911 21.59 -11.58 -16.88
N THR A 912 22.09 -10.61 -16.12
CA THR A 912 23.00 -9.55 -16.60
C THR A 912 24.40 -10.05 -16.95
N GLN A 913 24.77 -11.25 -16.53
CA GLN A 913 26.10 -11.85 -16.73
C GLN A 913 26.17 -12.72 -17.99
N PHE A 914 25.07 -12.88 -18.73
CA PHE A 914 24.96 -13.87 -19.81
C PHE A 914 24.63 -13.28 -21.18
N ASP A 915 24.78 -11.96 -21.37
CA ASP A 915 24.67 -11.30 -22.68
C ASP A 915 23.39 -11.61 -23.48
N PHE A 916 22.24 -11.67 -22.81
CA PHE A 916 20.95 -11.75 -23.50
C PHE A 916 20.65 -10.44 -24.25
N GLU A 917 20.38 -10.54 -25.55
CA GLU A 917 19.95 -9.37 -26.33
C GLU A 917 18.54 -8.92 -25.90
N PRO A 918 18.20 -7.62 -25.99
CA PRO A 918 16.89 -7.11 -25.58
C PRO A 918 15.73 -7.83 -26.29
N GLY A 919 14.92 -8.57 -25.53
CA GLY A 919 13.79 -9.37 -26.02
C GLY A 919 14.17 -10.72 -26.64
N ALA A 920 15.42 -11.17 -26.46
CA ALA A 920 15.84 -12.52 -26.78
C ALA A 920 15.89 -13.37 -25.51
N SER A 921 15.38 -14.60 -25.59
CA SER A 921 15.39 -15.55 -24.47
C SER A 921 16.57 -16.53 -24.52
N SER A 922 17.56 -16.29 -25.38
CA SER A 922 18.71 -17.19 -25.59
C SER A 922 20.03 -16.40 -25.64
N SER A 923 21.08 -17.00 -25.09
CA SER A 923 22.44 -16.48 -25.07
C SER A 923 23.35 -17.26 -26.02
N SER A 924 24.42 -16.63 -26.49
CA SER A 924 25.45 -17.27 -27.32
C SER A 924 26.56 -17.95 -26.52
N LEU A 925 26.63 -17.76 -25.21
CA LEU A 925 27.71 -18.26 -24.37
C LEU A 925 27.64 -19.78 -24.19
N ASP A 926 28.79 -20.45 -24.27
CA ASP A 926 28.93 -21.87 -23.94
C ASP A 926 29.41 -22.01 -22.49
N VAL A 927 28.45 -22.03 -21.58
CA VAL A 927 28.72 -22.05 -20.14
C VAL A 927 29.35 -23.35 -19.66
N PHE A 928 29.25 -24.45 -20.41
CA PHE A 928 29.94 -25.70 -20.09
C PHE A 928 31.45 -25.57 -20.35
N GLU A 929 31.83 -24.96 -21.47
CA GLU A 929 33.24 -24.69 -21.78
C GLU A 929 33.83 -23.63 -20.85
N GLU A 930 33.09 -22.54 -20.58
CA GLU A 930 33.57 -21.45 -19.71
C GLU A 930 33.77 -21.89 -18.25
N LEU A 931 32.88 -22.74 -17.72
CA LEU A 931 33.03 -23.30 -16.38
C LEU A 931 34.32 -24.11 -16.25
N GLN A 932 34.75 -24.80 -17.31
CA GLN A 932 35.99 -25.59 -17.33
C GLN A 932 37.25 -24.72 -17.47
N ARG A 933 37.17 -23.58 -18.18
CA ARG A 933 38.34 -22.78 -18.56
C ARG A 933 38.75 -21.73 -17.54
N SER A 934 37.79 -21.02 -16.94
CA SER A 934 38.08 -19.81 -16.15
C SER A 934 37.34 -19.71 -14.83
N GLY A 935 36.44 -20.65 -14.53
CA GLY A 935 35.38 -20.41 -13.56
C GLY A 935 34.43 -19.30 -14.04
N LEU A 936 33.26 -19.19 -13.41
CA LEU A 936 32.22 -18.23 -13.79
C LEU A 936 32.13 -17.12 -12.72
N PRO A 937 33.01 -16.10 -12.73
CA PRO A 937 33.01 -15.06 -11.69
C PRO A 937 31.71 -14.25 -11.72
N GLY A 938 31.05 -14.13 -10.56
CA GLY A 938 29.78 -13.39 -10.43
C GLY A 938 28.54 -14.12 -10.96
N ARG A 939 28.68 -15.40 -11.33
CA ARG A 939 27.58 -16.29 -11.71
C ARG A 939 27.48 -17.41 -10.66
N HIS A 940 26.26 -17.88 -10.39
CA HIS A 940 25.92 -18.85 -9.35
C HIS A 940 25.44 -20.17 -9.98
N PRO A 941 26.35 -20.99 -10.55
CA PRO A 941 25.97 -22.22 -11.22
C PRO A 941 25.34 -23.22 -10.24
N HIS A 942 24.20 -23.77 -10.65
CA HIS A 942 23.54 -24.91 -10.05
C HIS A 942 23.58 -26.08 -11.03
N GLU A 943 23.77 -27.28 -10.52
CA GLU A 943 23.88 -28.48 -11.32
C GLU A 943 22.77 -29.48 -10.99
N ALA A 944 22.10 -29.99 -12.02
CA ALA A 944 21.17 -31.10 -11.91
C ALA A 944 21.60 -32.24 -12.83
N VAL A 945 21.74 -33.44 -12.27
CA VAL A 945 21.90 -34.67 -13.05
C VAL A 945 20.59 -35.45 -12.96
N LEU A 946 19.86 -35.51 -14.07
CA LEU A 946 18.59 -36.22 -14.18
C LEU A 946 18.82 -37.64 -14.66
N LYS A 947 18.34 -38.60 -13.87
CA LYS A 947 18.30 -40.01 -14.21
C LYS A 947 16.93 -40.39 -14.75
N GLN A 948 16.85 -41.57 -15.35
CA GLN A 948 15.58 -42.14 -15.77
C GLN A 948 14.58 -42.20 -14.60
N GLY A 949 13.40 -41.60 -14.79
CA GLY A 949 12.34 -41.49 -13.78
C GLY A 949 12.36 -40.18 -12.98
N ASP A 950 13.42 -39.38 -13.07
CA ASP A 950 13.48 -38.08 -12.37
C ASP A 950 12.62 -37.02 -13.06
N ILE A 951 12.07 -36.11 -12.25
CA ILE A 951 11.37 -34.92 -12.74
C ILE A 951 12.05 -33.68 -12.19
N LEU A 952 12.57 -32.81 -13.05
CA LEU A 952 13.08 -31.51 -12.62
C LEU A 952 11.96 -30.47 -12.65
N PHE A 953 11.65 -29.88 -11.50
CA PHE A 953 10.89 -28.63 -11.48
C PHE A 953 11.84 -27.48 -11.82
N LEU A 954 11.50 -26.74 -12.87
CA LEU A 954 12.19 -25.55 -13.32
C LEU A 954 11.28 -24.33 -13.09
N PRO A 955 11.61 -23.45 -12.13
CA PRO A 955 10.85 -22.24 -11.88
C PRO A 955 10.97 -21.25 -13.05
N PRO A 956 10.03 -20.28 -13.17
CA PRO A 956 10.08 -19.30 -14.25
C PRO A 956 11.37 -18.49 -14.21
N LEU A 957 11.85 -18.06 -15.38
CA LEU A 957 13.01 -17.20 -15.60
C LEU A 957 14.37 -17.77 -15.20
N TRP A 958 14.43 -19.02 -14.71
CA TRP A 958 15.70 -19.69 -14.46
C TRP A 958 16.43 -19.96 -15.78
N LEU A 959 17.67 -19.48 -15.86
CA LEU A 959 18.51 -19.70 -17.02
C LEU A 959 19.04 -21.12 -16.96
N HIS A 960 19.04 -21.82 -18.08
CA HIS A 960 19.47 -23.21 -18.11
C HIS A 960 19.99 -23.65 -19.49
N THR A 961 20.86 -24.65 -19.45
CA THR A 961 21.31 -25.41 -20.61
C THR A 961 21.43 -26.88 -20.21
N ALA A 962 21.39 -27.78 -21.19
CA ALA A 962 21.47 -29.21 -20.96
C ALA A 962 22.45 -29.88 -21.92
N THR A 963 23.21 -30.82 -21.38
CA THR A 963 24.05 -31.78 -22.10
C THR A 963 23.59 -33.20 -21.77
N PRO A 964 23.22 -34.02 -22.76
CA PRO A 964 23.02 -35.44 -22.55
C PRO A 964 24.33 -36.09 -22.07
N THR A 965 24.24 -37.01 -21.11
CA THR A 965 25.39 -37.80 -20.63
C THR A 965 25.31 -39.24 -21.13
N SER A 966 24.15 -39.68 -21.60
CA SER A 966 23.94 -40.93 -22.34
C SER A 966 23.85 -40.71 -23.85
N THR A 967 24.04 -41.77 -24.63
CA THR A 967 23.95 -41.74 -26.11
C THR A 967 22.62 -41.18 -26.61
N ILE A 968 21.52 -41.49 -25.93
CA ILE A 968 20.18 -40.97 -26.20
C ILE A 968 19.58 -40.46 -24.88
N SER A 969 18.90 -39.32 -24.93
CA SER A 969 18.02 -38.85 -23.87
C SER A 969 16.63 -38.53 -24.41
N VAL A 970 15.60 -39.07 -23.75
CA VAL A 970 14.18 -38.84 -24.05
C VAL A 970 13.53 -38.22 -22.82
N ALA A 971 12.82 -37.11 -23.02
CA ALA A 971 12.11 -36.40 -21.97
C ALA A 971 10.78 -35.83 -22.47
N VAL A 972 9.85 -35.61 -21.54
CA VAL A 972 8.64 -34.81 -21.78
C VAL A 972 8.73 -33.56 -20.93
N ASN A 973 8.67 -32.39 -21.57
CA ASN A 973 8.70 -31.10 -20.88
C ASN A 973 7.29 -30.49 -20.83
N CYS A 974 6.73 -30.37 -19.63
CA CYS A 974 5.38 -29.84 -19.42
C CYS A 974 5.46 -28.40 -18.89
N PHE A 975 5.04 -27.44 -19.72
CA PHE A 975 4.96 -26.03 -19.36
C PHE A 975 3.58 -25.71 -18.81
N PHE A 976 3.50 -24.91 -17.74
CA PHE A 976 2.24 -24.54 -17.12
C PHE A 976 2.28 -23.09 -16.63
N ARG A 977 1.10 -22.47 -16.50
CA ARG A 977 0.97 -21.10 -16.01
C ARG A 977 1.04 -21.10 -14.48
N ASP A 978 2.01 -20.37 -13.95
CA ASP A 978 2.26 -20.19 -12.52
C ASP A 978 1.83 -18.80 -12.01
N LEU A 979 1.59 -17.85 -12.91
CA LEU A 979 1.08 -16.52 -12.58
C LEU A 979 -0.43 -16.39 -12.85
N PRO A 980 -1.22 -15.77 -11.95
CA PRO A 980 -2.66 -15.55 -12.17
C PRO A 980 -2.94 -14.51 -13.27
N SER A 981 -2.00 -13.61 -13.54
CA SER A 981 -2.05 -12.61 -14.61
C SER A 981 -0.65 -12.07 -14.91
N GLY A 982 -0.47 -11.37 -16.04
CA GLY A 982 0.79 -10.69 -16.39
C GLY A 982 1.54 -11.25 -17.60
N TYR A 983 1.12 -12.40 -18.14
CA TYR A 983 1.61 -12.87 -19.44
C TYR A 983 1.21 -11.90 -20.57
N ALA A 984 2.08 -11.73 -21.57
CA ALA A 984 1.82 -10.82 -22.68
C ALA A 984 0.62 -11.28 -23.53
N ALA A 985 -0.26 -10.33 -23.88
CA ALA A 985 -1.41 -10.59 -24.73
C ALA A 985 -0.99 -10.93 -26.17
N GLY A 986 -1.61 -11.95 -26.77
CA GLY A 986 -1.36 -12.41 -28.13
C GLY A 986 -0.85 -13.85 -28.19
N ARG A 987 -0.39 -14.27 -29.36
CA ARG A 987 0.10 -15.64 -29.60
C ARG A 987 1.43 -15.87 -28.87
N ASP A 988 1.48 -16.93 -28.07
CA ASP A 988 2.71 -17.46 -27.47
C ASP A 988 2.62 -18.99 -27.49
N VAL A 989 3.01 -19.57 -28.63
CA VAL A 989 2.90 -21.01 -28.90
C VAL A 989 3.99 -21.81 -28.18
N TYR A 990 5.12 -21.16 -27.89
CA TYR A 990 6.29 -21.81 -27.31
C TYR A 990 6.46 -21.56 -25.82
N GLY A 991 5.66 -20.67 -25.22
CA GLY A 991 5.75 -20.28 -23.80
C GLY A 991 6.93 -19.37 -23.47
N ASN A 992 7.53 -18.73 -24.49
CA ASN A 992 8.80 -18.01 -24.39
C ASN A 992 8.65 -16.50 -24.57
N ARG A 993 7.41 -16.00 -24.65
CA ARG A 993 7.18 -14.57 -24.77
C ARG A 993 7.31 -13.92 -23.40
N ASP A 994 8.18 -12.92 -23.30
CA ASP A 994 8.40 -12.19 -22.05
C ASP A 994 7.09 -11.61 -21.48
N LEU A 995 7.07 -11.43 -20.16
CA LEU A 995 5.92 -10.90 -19.44
C LEU A 995 5.51 -9.52 -19.98
N GLN A 996 4.21 -9.24 -19.90
CA GLN A 996 3.59 -8.02 -20.46
C GLN A 996 4.27 -6.74 -19.97
N ALA A 997 4.70 -6.72 -18.71
CA ALA A 997 5.37 -5.57 -18.11
C ALA A 997 6.72 -5.27 -18.78
N TYR A 998 7.52 -6.29 -19.08
CA TYR A 998 8.81 -6.12 -19.77
C TYR A 998 8.61 -5.67 -21.21
N GLU A 999 7.68 -6.29 -21.93
CA GLU A 999 7.35 -5.90 -23.31
C GLU A 999 6.88 -4.45 -23.42
N LYS A 1000 6.03 -4.00 -22.49
CA LYS A 1000 5.64 -2.60 -22.39
C LYS A 1000 6.82 -1.71 -22.02
N GLY A 1001 7.66 -2.14 -21.08
CA GLY A 1001 8.89 -1.43 -20.71
C GLY A 1001 9.83 -1.19 -21.89
N ARG A 1002 10.00 -2.16 -22.79
CA ARG A 1002 10.79 -2.01 -24.02
C ARG A 1002 10.18 -0.96 -24.96
N GLN A 1003 8.86 -0.95 -25.12
CA GLN A 1003 8.17 0.08 -25.89
C GLN A 1003 8.36 1.46 -25.26
N ASP A 1004 8.33 1.55 -23.93
CA ASP A 1004 8.53 2.79 -23.19
C ASP A 1004 9.96 3.30 -23.34
N ILE A 1005 10.97 2.43 -23.30
CA ILE A 1005 12.36 2.77 -23.62
C ILE A 1005 12.47 3.36 -25.03
N ALA A 1006 11.83 2.74 -26.02
CA ALA A 1006 11.82 3.28 -27.39
C ALA A 1006 11.16 4.67 -27.47
N ARG A 1007 10.09 4.91 -26.70
CA ARG A 1007 9.44 6.24 -26.61
C ARG A 1007 10.33 7.27 -25.93
N ILE A 1008 11.01 6.89 -24.86
CA ILE A 1008 12.00 7.74 -24.17
C ILE A 1008 13.11 8.09 -25.15
N LEU A 1009 13.75 7.12 -25.81
CA LEU A 1009 14.80 7.39 -26.80
C LEU A 1009 14.33 8.35 -27.90
N LYS A 1010 13.07 8.22 -28.35
CA LYS A 1010 12.46 9.13 -29.32
C LYS A 1010 12.29 10.55 -28.77
N SER A 1011 11.93 10.73 -27.50
CA SER A 1011 11.73 12.06 -26.91
C SER A 1011 13.02 12.85 -26.69
N PHE A 1012 14.17 12.18 -26.63
CA PHE A 1012 15.49 12.82 -26.52
C PHE A 1012 16.19 13.04 -27.88
N ARG A 1013 15.55 12.68 -29.00
CA ARG A 1013 16.16 12.71 -30.34
C ARG A 1013 16.58 14.10 -30.80
N ASP A 1014 15.81 15.13 -30.44
CA ASP A 1014 16.03 16.50 -30.91
C ASP A 1014 16.99 17.30 -29.99
N LEU A 1015 17.57 16.66 -28.97
CA LEU A 1015 18.54 17.29 -28.08
C LEU A 1015 19.97 17.13 -28.61
N PRO A 1016 20.89 18.05 -28.27
CA PRO A 1016 22.32 17.88 -28.58
C PRO A 1016 22.86 16.58 -27.99
N GLY A 1017 23.74 15.89 -28.73
CA GLY A 1017 24.23 14.54 -28.36
C GLY A 1017 24.79 14.43 -26.94
N GLY A 1018 25.50 15.45 -26.46
CA GLY A 1018 26.00 15.48 -25.08
C GLY A 1018 24.89 15.54 -24.02
N ALA A 1019 23.82 16.31 -24.26
CA ALA A 1019 22.67 16.39 -23.37
C ALA A 1019 21.83 15.10 -23.43
N GLN A 1020 21.62 14.55 -24.63
CA GLN A 1020 20.95 13.27 -24.82
C GLN A 1020 21.67 12.16 -24.04
N GLN A 1021 22.99 12.04 -24.20
CA GLN A 1021 23.81 11.06 -23.48
C GLN A 1021 23.73 11.27 -21.97
N PHE A 1022 23.91 12.50 -21.50
CA PHE A 1022 23.86 12.83 -20.07
C PHE A 1022 22.54 12.42 -19.43
N TYR A 1023 21.40 12.79 -20.02
CA TYR A 1023 20.08 12.48 -19.44
C TYR A 1023 19.71 11.00 -19.57
N LEU A 1024 20.08 10.33 -20.67
CA LEU A 1024 19.85 8.88 -20.81
C LEU A 1024 20.70 8.09 -19.81
N GLN A 1025 21.94 8.49 -19.55
CA GLN A 1025 22.77 7.87 -18.50
C GLN A 1025 22.18 8.08 -17.10
N ARG A 1026 21.59 9.24 -16.83
CA ARG A 1026 20.87 9.49 -15.56
C ARG A 1026 19.63 8.59 -15.43
N LEU A 1027 18.81 8.49 -16.48
CA LEU A 1027 17.65 7.61 -16.47
C LEU A 1027 18.04 6.13 -16.31
N ALA A 1028 19.13 5.70 -16.97
CA ALA A 1028 19.66 4.36 -16.81
C ALA A 1028 20.13 4.10 -15.37
N ALA A 1029 20.81 5.06 -14.74
CA ALA A 1029 21.23 4.95 -13.34
C ALA A 1029 20.04 4.90 -12.37
N GLU A 1030 18.98 5.69 -12.62
CA GLU A 1030 17.74 5.64 -11.84
C GLU A 1030 17.05 4.27 -11.95
N LEU A 1031 16.94 3.73 -13.17
CA LEU A 1031 16.36 2.40 -13.40
C LEU A 1031 17.22 1.29 -12.76
N GLN A 1032 18.55 1.38 -12.87
CA GLN A 1032 19.47 0.41 -12.28
C GLN A 1032 19.38 0.41 -10.74
N ALA A 1033 19.26 1.59 -10.12
CA ALA A 1033 19.06 1.69 -8.68
C ALA A 1033 17.78 1.00 -8.24
N HIS A 1034 16.71 1.07 -9.02
CA HIS A 1034 15.45 0.38 -8.71
C HIS A 1034 15.48 -1.13 -8.97
N ALA A 1035 16.25 -1.60 -9.96
CA ALA A 1035 16.35 -3.02 -10.31
C ALA A 1035 17.13 -3.88 -9.29
N GLN A 1036 17.95 -3.26 -8.43
CA GLN A 1036 18.72 -3.96 -7.39
C GLN A 1036 18.01 -4.04 -6.03
N ILE A 1037 16.83 -3.42 -5.90
CA ILE A 1037 16.05 -3.32 -4.65
C ILE A 1037 14.91 -4.34 -4.59
N SER A 1038 14.54 -4.93 -5.74
CA SER A 1038 13.36 -5.80 -5.91
C SER A 1038 13.65 -7.28 -5.83
#